data_AF-A0A948C752-F1
#
_entry.id   AF-A0A948C752-F1
#
_cell.length_a   1.000
_cell.length_b   1.000
_cell.length_c   1.000
_cell.angle_alpha   90.00
_cell.angle_beta   90.00
_cell.angle_gamma   90.00
#
_symmetry.space_group_name_H-M   'P 1'
#
loop_
_entity.id
_entity.type
_entity.pdbx_description
1 polymer ?
#
loop_
_entity_poly.entity_id
_entity_poly.type
_entity_poly.pdbx_seq_one_letter_code
_entity_poly.pdbx_strand_id
1 'polypeptide(L)'
;MENFLIMSKKHIVCVIVFCLALIYIILLSPALIAEEIADIHADEKLVSQGTDITRDKVPFPPGTTLHQKAVFLARNGNLEEAITLINKALEETNNAPEVVSDYAVILAWAGRCQESINIYEGLPADYTPPNYILPEVAKCYRTAKEYNKSITLYKEYLKLEIKDKEQEITHKEATKGLIYTYLDNNQIDTARQYVEERITKEPKNENWLHRFLITDIAEKEEKLIHQQSVMYARNGDFEKAFTLINEALDKSNNAPEVVSDYIVILAWSGQCYESIMVYEKLPENYIPSNYILPEIAKCYRVINEYDKAATLYKQYLEFEIKDEEQEITHKEAIKGLIYNYLDNNQTNLARQYVEERIDREPENKDWLEPYLMEIALKEEKLLHKKAVIYAQNGDFKNAFALINEALQKSESSPDVISDHIIILAWSGRYNEAINAYEGLPAEYNLPAHVLPEVAKCYRVIGEYDKAIEIYKQYLALEIKDQDKEVTNKEATKGLIYTYLDSNQTDIARQYIEERIAKDTKNKDWLKLYLIDILLLQDEITVDEAEIVYMEMFEKDPLNIHAKLGISKMLLAKGAYEEAKNFVSDILNKEPDNIEALFLKAELLDSEREYIEAYEVYEKILGVYPNSQPARNLKYKALISLGAYSLVEQKLEESGDMVDPAIREALLGNEAMVRIWWGEPDIALEILDRNMDHSEEFLSEEFLSRTKNDRVLALQEKQNMQEIINEYENLKNMNEEIPPWTSNSTAGAYLYVRQPEQALTLYEETLREGWDPLYGETRRGIYASEVELGEYEKAGAVLEELDAEMPTEIIHRGILQDNWWKEEIGYNRAWWYLYQDRLAESQRYLENLLYIGPANLHTRTALAQAYLWRGWPRKALKEFEIIQTMNAPLIDAQTEYTPTEDITSKVGYCYALDENDEGIQARALAKELLRKYPTNTHIQRLNRYFEVQDMRTFTLDASVANEIPGAHETYWSVKLDQPLYPWRKIFAMYAWQQAFQGDSRDDVRRASIGMDWRLNRDWWFIAMLSQDEEDNKELGLSGEVTYNPSDYFSFNLMHDSKSLSVPLQAKALGVEAEEYRFVGIYRQSESFLTQVTSNLYQLSDGNEILSYGLRFDKALTTRAYWKTRVALEGYTSTNSETELAYYSPEEFYSIYLVPMVEHVWYRRYESAMVDRLYVGIGTQKEKDFSEKGIWYIQYEQDYRISDTLAFLIGVNFSKKNYSGEYTDITSFYLTLTKNF
;
A
#
# COMPACT_ATOMS: atom_id res chain seq x y z
N MET A 1 -9.03 42.97 38.76
CA MET A 1 -8.23 42.87 40.01
C MET A 1 -9.08 42.99 41.27
N GLU A 2 -9.94 44.00 41.45
CA GLU A 2 -10.75 44.13 42.70
C GLU A 2 -11.80 43.03 42.92
N ASN A 3 -12.48 42.55 41.87
CA ASN A 3 -13.39 41.39 41.99
C ASN A 3 -12.64 40.06 42.26
N PHE A 4 -11.33 40.00 41.96
CA PHE A 4 -10.48 38.81 42.15
C PHE A 4 -9.98 38.68 43.61
N LEU A 5 -9.70 39.82 44.27
CA LEU A 5 -9.32 39.90 45.68
C LEU A 5 -10.47 39.58 46.66
N ILE A 6 -11.73 39.70 46.21
CA ILE A 6 -12.91 39.40 47.02
C ILE A 6 -13.26 37.90 46.99
N MET A 7 -12.92 37.17 45.92
CA MET A 7 -13.10 35.71 45.86
C MET A 7 -12.05 34.94 46.69
N SER A 8 -10.80 35.41 46.78
CA SER A 8 -9.74 34.71 47.52
C SER A 8 -10.04 34.54 49.02
N LYS A 9 -10.66 35.53 49.67
CA LYS A 9 -11.00 35.46 51.11
C LYS A 9 -12.10 34.44 51.44
N LYS A 10 -13.06 34.21 50.54
CA LYS A 10 -14.12 33.20 50.74
C LYS A 10 -13.62 31.77 50.44
N HIS A 11 -12.60 31.62 49.59
CA HIS A 11 -12.12 30.31 49.12
C HIS A 11 -11.02 29.69 49.99
N ILE A 12 -10.18 30.51 50.65
CA ILE A 12 -9.24 30.02 51.68
C ILE A 12 -9.99 29.27 52.80
N VAL A 13 -11.18 29.75 53.19
CA VAL A 13 -12.03 29.08 54.19
C VAL A 13 -12.57 27.74 53.68
N CYS A 14 -12.94 27.63 52.40
CA CYS A 14 -13.38 26.34 51.82
C CYS A 14 -12.26 25.31 51.71
N VAL A 15 -11.04 25.72 51.33
CA VAL A 15 -9.88 24.82 51.24
C VAL A 15 -9.50 24.28 52.63
N ILE A 16 -9.53 25.12 53.67
CA ILE A 16 -9.28 24.69 55.05
C ILE A 16 -10.35 23.70 55.53
N VAL A 17 -11.64 23.95 55.25
CA VAL A 17 -12.74 23.06 55.63
C VAL A 17 -12.67 21.71 54.88
N PHE A 18 -12.28 21.72 53.60
CA PHE A 18 -12.11 20.49 52.81
C PHE A 18 -10.88 19.67 53.24
N CYS A 19 -9.77 20.33 53.59
CA CYS A 19 -8.57 19.66 54.13
C CYS A 19 -8.86 18.99 55.49
N LEU A 20 -9.63 19.64 56.38
CA LEU A 20 -10.06 19.04 57.65
C LEU A 20 -10.97 17.82 57.45
N ALA A 21 -11.81 17.81 56.41
CA ALA A 21 -12.65 16.67 56.05
C ALA A 21 -11.83 15.50 55.46
N LEU A 22 -10.79 15.79 54.67
CA LEU A 22 -9.94 14.76 54.05
C LEU A 22 -9.02 14.07 55.07
N ILE A 23 -8.47 14.83 56.02
CA ILE A 23 -7.68 14.29 57.15
C ILE A 23 -8.52 13.31 57.98
N TYR A 24 -9.82 13.58 58.14
CA TYR A 24 -10.76 12.69 58.84
C TYR A 24 -11.01 11.37 58.09
N ILE A 25 -10.99 11.37 56.76
CA ILE A 25 -11.20 10.18 55.92
C ILE A 25 -9.95 9.30 55.86
N ILE A 26 -8.75 9.89 55.77
CA ILE A 26 -7.47 9.16 55.70
C ILE A 26 -7.18 8.37 56.99
N LEU A 27 -7.64 8.85 58.14
CA LEU A 27 -7.48 8.17 59.44
C LEU A 27 -8.33 6.89 59.60
N LEU A 28 -9.25 6.58 58.68
CA LEU A 28 -10.25 5.50 58.85
C LEU A 28 -10.08 4.26 57.95
N SER A 29 -9.03 4.15 57.13
CA SER A 29 -8.90 3.02 56.18
C SER A 29 -7.55 2.29 56.26
N PRO A 30 -7.39 1.30 57.16
CA PRO A 30 -6.18 0.46 57.25
C PRO A 30 -6.11 -0.67 56.20
N ALA A 31 -7.15 -0.87 55.38
CA ALA A 31 -7.32 -2.08 54.58
C ALA A 31 -6.59 -2.07 53.21
N LEU A 32 -6.14 -0.91 52.70
CA LEU A 32 -5.53 -0.82 51.37
C LEU A 32 -4.01 -1.10 51.32
N ILE A 33 -3.35 -1.30 52.47
CA ILE A 33 -1.88 -1.37 52.55
C ILE A 33 -1.38 -2.84 52.53
N ALA A 34 -2.27 -3.83 52.64
CA ALA A 34 -1.88 -5.23 52.82
C ALA A 34 -1.75 -6.05 51.51
N GLU A 35 -2.24 -5.57 50.37
CA GLU A 35 -2.31 -6.37 49.13
C GLU A 35 -1.15 -6.15 48.14
N GLU A 36 -0.36 -5.07 48.23
CA GLU A 36 0.70 -4.75 47.25
C GLU A 36 2.12 -5.23 47.63
N ILE A 37 2.30 -5.97 48.75
CA ILE A 37 3.62 -6.47 49.19
C ILE A 37 4.00 -7.82 48.50
N ALA A 38 3.08 -8.43 47.72
CA ALA A 38 3.29 -9.76 47.14
C ALA A 38 4.06 -9.81 45.80
N ASP A 39 4.21 -8.69 45.07
CA ASP A 39 4.74 -8.69 43.69
C ASP A 39 6.24 -8.42 43.55
N ILE A 40 6.99 -8.42 44.65
CA ILE A 40 8.42 -8.03 44.67
C ILE A 40 9.37 -9.16 44.15
N HIS A 41 8.88 -10.31 43.69
CA HIS A 41 9.73 -11.50 43.39
C HIS A 41 9.77 -11.99 41.93
N ALA A 42 9.26 -11.26 40.94
CA ALA A 42 9.15 -11.80 39.57
C ALA A 42 10.16 -11.26 38.52
N ASP A 43 10.91 -10.18 38.77
CA ASP A 43 11.57 -9.43 37.67
C ASP A 43 13.06 -9.67 37.43
N GLU A 44 13.71 -10.61 38.12
CA GLU A 44 15.18 -10.78 38.04
C GLU A 44 15.71 -11.82 37.05
N LYS A 45 14.90 -12.31 36.08
CA LYS A 45 15.31 -13.49 35.28
C LYS A 45 15.37 -13.39 33.75
N LEU A 46 15.24 -12.21 33.13
CA LEU A 46 15.16 -12.12 31.66
C LEU A 46 16.22 -11.24 30.97
N VAL A 47 17.32 -10.89 31.66
CA VAL A 47 18.40 -10.09 31.05
C VAL A 47 19.71 -10.89 31.03
N SER A 48 19.77 -11.92 30.19
CA SER A 48 21.05 -12.45 29.73
C SER A 48 20.89 -13.11 28.36
N GLN A 49 21.23 -12.37 27.31
CA GLN A 49 21.99 -12.82 26.11
C GLN A 49 21.73 -11.86 24.96
N GLY A 50 22.75 -11.09 24.60
CA GLY A 50 22.85 -10.37 23.33
C GLY A 50 24.09 -10.81 22.59
N THR A 51 24.06 -10.81 21.26
CA THR A 51 25.23 -10.80 20.37
C THR A 51 24.89 -10.20 19.01
N ASP A 52 25.32 -8.95 18.82
CA ASP A 52 26.22 -8.43 17.76
C ASP A 52 26.22 -9.08 16.36
N ILE A 53 25.90 -8.31 15.30
CA ILE A 53 26.17 -8.65 13.88
C ILE A 53 26.57 -7.40 13.09
N THR A 54 27.82 -7.36 12.64
CA THR A 54 28.35 -6.39 11.65
C THR A 54 28.35 -7.02 10.24
N ARG A 55 28.02 -6.23 9.22
CA ARG A 55 28.14 -6.55 7.78
C ARG A 55 29.60 -6.39 7.33
N ASP A 56 30.25 -7.49 6.92
CA ASP A 56 31.05 -7.61 5.69
C ASP A 56 31.83 -8.95 5.67
N LYS A 57 31.76 -9.65 4.53
CA LYS A 57 32.20 -11.03 4.24
C LYS A 57 31.18 -12.08 4.70
N VAL A 58 30.79 -12.99 3.79
CA VAL A 58 30.00 -14.19 4.15
C VAL A 58 30.72 -14.86 5.32
N PRO A 59 30.17 -14.81 6.54
CA PRO A 59 30.92 -15.17 7.72
C PRO A 59 31.06 -16.69 7.73
N PHE A 60 32.29 -17.17 7.52
CA PHE A 60 32.61 -18.57 7.77
C PHE A 60 32.63 -18.79 9.30
N PRO A 61 31.99 -19.85 9.82
CA PRO A 61 32.02 -20.17 11.24
C PRO A 61 33.46 -20.18 11.79
N PRO A 62 33.70 -19.69 13.03
CA PRO A 62 35.03 -19.74 13.62
C PRO A 62 35.51 -21.19 13.73
N GLY A 63 36.67 -21.48 13.13
CA GLY A 63 37.23 -22.84 13.02
C GLY A 63 37.09 -23.52 11.64
N THR A 64 36.47 -22.87 10.65
CA THR A 64 36.28 -23.44 9.29
C THR A 64 37.61 -23.54 8.52
N THR A 65 37.97 -24.75 8.09
CA THR A 65 39.23 -25.06 7.39
C THR A 65 39.26 -24.53 5.95
N LEU A 66 40.45 -24.37 5.34
CA LEU A 66 40.56 -23.92 3.94
C LEU A 66 39.83 -24.84 2.96
N HIS A 67 39.85 -26.16 3.22
CA HIS A 67 39.11 -27.16 2.46
C HIS A 67 37.60 -26.91 2.48
N GLN A 68 37.02 -26.67 3.66
CA GLN A 68 35.58 -26.39 3.80
C GLN A 68 35.16 -25.08 3.11
N LYS A 69 36.03 -24.05 3.14
CA LYS A 69 35.78 -22.80 2.42
C LYS A 69 35.78 -22.99 0.91
N ALA A 70 36.72 -23.80 0.39
CA ALA A 70 36.80 -24.09 -1.04
C ALA A 70 35.58 -24.86 -1.55
N VAL A 71 35.13 -25.90 -0.82
CA VAL A 71 33.93 -26.67 -1.18
C VAL A 71 32.67 -25.79 -1.14
N PHE A 72 32.55 -24.90 -0.15
CA PHE A 72 31.43 -23.97 -0.05
C PHE A 72 31.39 -22.99 -1.24
N LEU A 73 32.54 -22.44 -1.64
CA LEU A 73 32.62 -21.55 -2.80
C LEU A 73 32.32 -22.27 -4.13
N ALA A 74 32.79 -23.51 -4.27
CA ALA A 74 32.52 -24.31 -5.46
C ALA A 74 31.03 -24.61 -5.65
N ARG A 75 30.33 -24.94 -4.55
CA ARG A 75 28.87 -25.19 -4.59
C ARG A 75 28.04 -23.96 -4.93
N ASN A 76 28.57 -22.76 -4.65
CA ASN A 76 27.93 -21.49 -5.00
C ASN A 76 28.37 -20.95 -6.36
N GLY A 77 29.11 -21.73 -7.16
CA GLY A 77 29.45 -21.40 -8.55
C GLY A 77 30.76 -20.60 -8.75
N ASN A 78 31.46 -20.21 -7.68
CA ASN A 78 32.77 -19.52 -7.77
C ASN A 78 33.92 -20.53 -7.90
N LEU A 79 33.96 -21.22 -9.05
CA LEU A 79 34.82 -22.38 -9.29
C LEU A 79 36.32 -22.04 -9.36
N GLU A 80 36.72 -20.93 -9.96
CA GLU A 80 38.14 -20.54 -10.07
C GLU A 80 38.75 -20.17 -8.72
N GLU A 81 38.02 -19.40 -7.90
CA GLU A 81 38.47 -19.04 -6.55
C GLU A 81 38.50 -20.29 -5.64
N ALA A 82 37.52 -21.19 -5.78
CA ALA A 82 37.52 -22.48 -5.09
C ALA A 82 38.71 -23.36 -5.48
N ILE A 83 39.11 -23.41 -6.76
CA ILE A 83 40.30 -24.15 -7.24
C ILE A 83 41.58 -23.59 -6.60
N THR A 84 41.72 -22.27 -6.50
CA THR A 84 42.89 -21.68 -5.85
C THR A 84 42.97 -21.99 -4.35
N LEU A 85 41.82 -22.01 -3.66
CA LEU A 85 41.75 -22.29 -2.23
C LEU A 85 41.96 -23.76 -1.91
N ILE A 86 41.41 -24.68 -2.72
CA ILE A 86 41.59 -26.12 -2.48
C ILE A 86 43.02 -26.58 -2.80
N ASN A 87 43.70 -25.97 -3.78
CA ASN A 87 45.12 -26.21 -4.01
C ASN A 87 45.99 -25.85 -2.80
N LYS A 88 45.71 -24.72 -2.14
CA LYS A 88 46.36 -24.36 -0.87
C LYS A 88 46.01 -25.33 0.26
N ALA A 89 44.76 -25.78 0.32
CA ALA A 89 44.33 -26.77 1.31
C ALA A 89 45.01 -28.14 1.12
N LEU A 90 45.35 -28.53 -0.12
CA LEU A 90 46.10 -29.75 -0.42
C LEU A 90 47.54 -29.70 0.09
N GLU A 91 48.21 -28.54 -0.02
CA GLU A 91 49.54 -28.32 0.55
C GLU A 91 49.53 -28.44 2.09
N GLU A 92 48.52 -27.86 2.76
CA GLU A 92 48.38 -27.91 4.23
C GLU A 92 48.04 -29.31 4.75
N THR A 93 47.23 -30.06 3.99
CA THR A 93 46.76 -31.40 4.38
C THR A 93 47.67 -32.53 3.89
N ASN A 94 48.79 -32.18 3.25
CA ASN A 94 49.78 -33.10 2.69
C ASN A 94 49.15 -34.11 1.70
N ASN A 95 48.32 -33.60 0.78
CA ASN A 95 47.54 -34.37 -0.19
C ASN A 95 46.65 -35.44 0.46
N ALA A 96 45.93 -35.07 1.52
CA ALA A 96 44.94 -35.95 2.13
C ALA A 96 43.93 -36.45 1.07
N PRO A 97 43.70 -37.78 0.97
CA PRO A 97 42.90 -38.36 -0.11
C PRO A 97 41.48 -37.81 -0.22
N GLU A 98 40.87 -37.37 0.89
CA GLU A 98 39.55 -36.76 0.93
C GLU A 98 39.53 -35.39 0.24
N VAL A 99 40.56 -34.57 0.47
CA VAL A 99 40.69 -33.24 -0.15
C VAL A 99 41.04 -33.37 -1.64
N VAL A 100 41.85 -34.38 -2.00
CA VAL A 100 42.16 -34.72 -3.40
C VAL A 100 40.89 -35.16 -4.15
N SER A 101 40.00 -35.89 -3.48
CA SER A 101 38.71 -36.32 -4.04
C SER A 101 37.81 -35.13 -4.36
N ASP A 102 37.67 -34.17 -3.43
CA ASP A 102 36.91 -32.95 -3.67
C ASP A 102 37.55 -32.07 -4.76
N TYR A 103 38.89 -32.04 -4.82
CA TYR A 103 39.57 -31.30 -5.88
C TYR A 103 39.28 -31.86 -7.28
N ALA A 104 39.26 -33.20 -7.43
CA ALA A 104 38.90 -33.84 -8.69
C ALA A 104 37.47 -33.48 -9.14
N VAL A 105 36.52 -33.38 -8.20
CA VAL A 105 35.13 -32.98 -8.48
C VAL A 105 35.04 -31.52 -8.89
N ILE A 106 35.71 -30.61 -8.17
CA ILE A 106 35.70 -29.18 -8.51
C ILE A 106 36.33 -28.95 -9.90
N LEU A 107 37.39 -29.68 -10.25
CA LEU A 107 37.98 -29.64 -11.60
C LEU A 107 37.02 -30.15 -12.68
N ALA A 108 36.24 -31.20 -12.38
CA ALA A 108 35.22 -31.71 -13.30
C ALA A 108 34.12 -30.65 -13.54
N TRP A 109 33.67 -29.97 -12.47
CA TRP A 109 32.68 -28.89 -12.56
C TRP A 109 33.20 -27.66 -13.32
N ALA A 110 34.48 -27.33 -13.18
CA ALA A 110 35.14 -26.28 -13.96
C ALA A 110 35.41 -26.67 -15.43
N GLY A 111 35.03 -27.89 -15.86
CA GLY A 111 35.22 -28.38 -17.22
C GLY A 111 36.64 -28.84 -17.55
N ARG A 112 37.56 -28.85 -16.59
CA ARG A 112 38.97 -29.28 -16.75
C ARG A 112 39.08 -30.81 -16.67
N CYS A 113 38.45 -31.48 -17.62
CA CYS A 113 38.18 -32.92 -17.59
C CYS A 113 39.45 -33.80 -17.53
N GLN A 114 40.50 -33.46 -18.28
CA GLN A 114 41.73 -34.26 -18.30
C GLN A 114 42.48 -34.20 -16.97
N GLU A 115 42.46 -33.05 -16.30
CA GLU A 115 43.12 -32.87 -15.00
C GLU A 115 42.36 -33.60 -13.90
N SER A 116 41.02 -33.52 -13.93
CA SER A 116 40.16 -34.30 -13.03
C SER A 116 40.42 -35.81 -13.14
N ILE A 117 40.52 -36.34 -14.37
CA ILE A 117 40.86 -37.76 -14.61
C ILE A 117 42.24 -38.10 -14.04
N ASN A 118 43.26 -37.28 -14.30
CA ASN A 118 44.62 -37.53 -13.82
C ASN A 118 44.69 -37.56 -12.28
N ILE A 119 43.96 -36.66 -11.62
CA ILE A 119 43.87 -36.63 -10.15
C ILE A 119 43.16 -37.89 -9.62
N TYR A 120 42.08 -38.31 -10.28
CA TYR A 120 41.34 -39.52 -9.90
C TYR A 120 42.16 -40.81 -10.08
N GLU A 121 42.88 -40.96 -11.20
CA GLU A 121 43.78 -42.10 -11.42
C GLU A 121 45.02 -42.08 -10.48
N GLY A 122 45.36 -40.91 -9.93
CA GLY A 122 46.46 -40.72 -8.98
C GLY A 122 46.10 -41.02 -7.52
N LEU A 123 44.86 -41.38 -7.20
CA LEU A 123 44.44 -41.72 -5.84
C LEU A 123 45.09 -43.06 -5.37
N PRO A 124 45.45 -43.19 -4.08
CA PRO A 124 46.07 -44.41 -3.55
C PRO A 124 45.17 -45.65 -3.75
N ALA A 125 45.76 -46.78 -4.16
CA ALA A 125 45.01 -48.00 -4.47
C ALA A 125 44.28 -48.63 -3.27
N ASP A 126 44.69 -48.28 -2.04
CA ASP A 126 44.09 -48.66 -0.77
C ASP A 126 43.01 -47.69 -0.27
N TYR A 127 42.85 -46.54 -0.94
CA TYR A 127 41.83 -45.56 -0.64
C TYR A 127 40.59 -45.77 -1.51
N THR A 128 39.45 -46.05 -0.87
CA THR A 128 38.15 -46.08 -1.52
C THR A 128 37.58 -44.67 -1.66
N PRO A 129 37.48 -44.11 -2.88
CA PRO A 129 37.01 -42.74 -3.07
C PRO A 129 35.54 -42.59 -2.63
N PRO A 130 35.14 -41.40 -2.14
CA PRO A 130 33.76 -41.12 -1.79
C PRO A 130 32.84 -41.23 -3.02
N ASN A 131 31.68 -41.87 -2.86
CA ASN A 131 30.82 -42.23 -3.99
C ASN A 131 30.39 -41.08 -4.93
N TYR A 132 30.34 -39.84 -4.43
CA TYR A 132 29.93 -38.68 -5.22
C TYR A 132 30.93 -38.30 -6.34
N ILE A 133 32.17 -38.79 -6.29
CA ILE A 133 33.19 -38.51 -7.32
C ILE A 133 32.95 -39.27 -8.63
N LEU A 134 32.37 -40.46 -8.54
CA LEU A 134 32.24 -41.41 -9.64
C LEU A 134 31.44 -40.86 -10.84
N PRO A 135 30.25 -40.25 -10.68
CA PRO A 135 29.48 -39.77 -11.83
C PRO A 135 30.13 -38.56 -12.53
N GLU A 136 30.87 -37.73 -11.80
CA GLU A 136 31.53 -36.54 -12.34
C GLU A 136 32.78 -36.93 -13.16
N VAL A 137 33.60 -37.83 -12.64
CA VAL A 137 34.77 -38.33 -13.39
C VAL A 137 34.34 -39.19 -14.58
N ALA A 138 33.26 -39.97 -14.45
CA ALA A 138 32.69 -40.72 -15.58
C ALA A 138 32.27 -39.79 -16.74
N LYS A 139 31.78 -38.58 -16.43
CA LYS A 139 31.45 -37.55 -17.42
C LYS A 139 32.71 -37.08 -18.16
N CYS A 140 33.79 -36.84 -17.43
CA CYS A 140 35.08 -36.48 -18.01
C CYS A 140 35.63 -37.57 -18.95
N TYR A 141 35.54 -38.85 -18.58
CA TYR A 141 35.96 -39.97 -19.44
C TYR A 141 35.14 -40.08 -20.75
N ARG A 142 33.85 -39.77 -20.71
CA ARG A 142 33.01 -39.72 -21.92
C ARG A 142 33.47 -38.61 -22.86
N THR A 143 33.75 -37.42 -22.33
CA THR A 143 34.29 -36.29 -23.12
C THR A 143 35.65 -36.63 -23.73
N ALA A 144 36.50 -37.38 -23.01
CA ALA A 144 37.78 -37.88 -23.51
C ALA A 144 37.66 -39.05 -24.51
N LYS A 145 36.43 -39.50 -24.83
CA LYS A 145 36.12 -40.65 -25.70
C LYS A 145 36.60 -42.02 -25.20
N GLU A 146 36.93 -42.13 -23.90
CA GLU A 146 37.23 -43.41 -23.25
C GLU A 146 35.95 -44.07 -22.72
N TYR A 147 35.04 -44.41 -23.64
CA TYR A 147 33.66 -44.79 -23.33
C TYR A 147 33.53 -46.00 -22.40
N ASN A 148 34.40 -47.00 -22.51
CA ASN A 148 34.34 -48.21 -21.66
C ASN A 148 34.64 -47.93 -20.18
N LYS A 149 35.59 -47.03 -19.88
CA LYS A 149 35.89 -46.63 -18.50
C LYS A 149 34.74 -45.81 -17.91
N SER A 150 34.20 -44.88 -18.70
CA SER A 150 33.01 -44.08 -18.34
C SER A 150 31.80 -44.95 -18.00
N ILE A 151 31.49 -45.95 -18.85
CA ILE A 151 30.40 -46.91 -18.61
C ILE A 151 30.59 -47.67 -17.30
N THR A 152 31.82 -48.09 -17.00
CA THR A 152 32.13 -48.87 -15.79
C THR A 152 31.85 -48.06 -14.53
N LEU A 153 32.37 -46.82 -14.48
CA LEU A 153 32.17 -45.93 -13.33
C LEU A 153 30.70 -45.54 -13.11
N TYR A 154 29.97 -45.23 -14.18
CA TYR A 154 28.53 -44.97 -14.07
C TYR A 154 27.78 -46.19 -13.54
N LYS A 155 28.10 -47.40 -14.01
CA LYS A 155 27.46 -48.64 -13.50
C LYS A 155 27.81 -48.93 -12.05
N GLU A 156 29.00 -48.59 -11.59
CA GLU A 156 29.39 -48.76 -10.19
C GLU A 156 28.63 -47.79 -9.27
N TYR A 157 28.51 -46.53 -9.66
CA TYR A 157 27.70 -45.56 -8.92
C TYR A 157 26.23 -45.97 -8.85
N LEU A 158 25.66 -46.42 -9.96
CA LEU A 158 24.24 -46.79 -10.05
C LEU A 158 23.85 -48.06 -9.25
N LYS A 159 24.82 -48.76 -8.64
CA LYS A 159 24.57 -49.88 -7.72
C LYS A 159 24.31 -49.43 -6.28
N LEU A 160 24.58 -48.17 -5.94
CA LEU A 160 24.46 -47.64 -4.57
C LEU A 160 23.01 -47.32 -4.21
N GLU A 161 22.64 -47.58 -2.95
CA GLU A 161 21.29 -47.35 -2.40
C GLU A 161 21.04 -45.85 -2.13
N ILE A 162 19.91 -45.32 -2.60
CA ILE A 162 19.52 -43.90 -2.48
C ILE A 162 19.03 -43.63 -1.06
N LYS A 163 19.69 -42.72 -0.33
CA LYS A 163 19.35 -42.42 1.09
C LYS A 163 18.71 -41.05 1.31
N ASP A 164 18.94 -40.10 0.42
CA ASP A 164 18.42 -38.73 0.51
C ASP A 164 18.00 -38.17 -0.87
N LYS A 165 17.28 -37.04 -0.84
CA LYS A 165 16.76 -36.39 -2.06
C LYS A 165 17.86 -35.83 -2.97
N GLU A 166 19.03 -35.51 -2.41
CA GLU A 166 20.16 -35.00 -3.19
C GLU A 166 20.79 -36.13 -4.02
N GLN A 167 20.94 -37.33 -3.45
CA GLN A 167 21.37 -38.52 -4.18
C GLN A 167 20.39 -38.98 -5.25
N GLU A 168 19.08 -38.75 -5.07
CA GLU A 168 18.08 -39.05 -6.10
C GLU A 168 18.31 -38.23 -7.38
N ILE A 169 18.67 -36.95 -7.24
CA ILE A 169 19.00 -36.06 -8.37
C ILE A 169 20.28 -36.52 -9.05
N THR A 170 21.33 -36.87 -8.29
CA THR A 170 22.60 -37.32 -8.86
C THR A 170 22.50 -38.70 -9.54
N HIS A 171 21.67 -39.62 -9.03
CA HIS A 171 21.38 -40.92 -9.66
C HIS A 171 20.71 -40.76 -11.02
N LYS A 172 19.79 -39.80 -11.13
CA LYS A 172 19.11 -39.46 -12.38
C LYS A 172 20.11 -38.93 -13.42
N GLU A 173 21.00 -38.02 -13.04
CA GLU A 173 22.03 -37.48 -13.93
C GLU A 173 23.08 -38.54 -14.35
N ALA A 174 23.47 -39.43 -13.43
CA ALA A 174 24.35 -40.55 -13.75
C ALA A 174 23.73 -41.53 -14.77
N THR A 175 22.41 -41.78 -14.65
CA THR A 175 21.67 -42.63 -15.60
C THR A 175 21.66 -42.02 -17.00
N LYS A 176 21.46 -40.70 -17.12
CA LYS A 176 21.58 -39.98 -18.41
C LYS A 176 22.98 -40.12 -19.00
N GLY A 177 24.01 -39.89 -18.18
CA GLY A 177 25.41 -39.97 -18.59
C GLY A 177 25.76 -41.32 -19.21
N LEU A 178 25.28 -42.43 -18.61
CA LEU A 178 25.51 -43.78 -19.12
C LEU A 178 24.85 -44.01 -20.49
N ILE A 179 23.60 -43.57 -20.67
CA ILE A 179 22.87 -43.78 -21.94
C ILE A 179 23.55 -43.00 -23.07
N TYR A 180 23.91 -41.74 -22.86
CA TYR A 180 24.66 -40.97 -23.85
C TYR A 180 25.99 -41.64 -24.22
N THR A 181 26.67 -42.24 -23.24
CA THR A 181 27.93 -42.95 -23.49
C THR A 181 27.74 -44.15 -24.43
N TYR A 182 26.61 -44.86 -24.35
CA TYR A 182 26.31 -45.96 -25.28
C TYR A 182 26.01 -45.48 -26.70
N LEU A 183 25.32 -44.34 -26.84
CA LEU A 183 24.99 -43.75 -28.14
C LEU A 183 26.21 -43.18 -28.86
N ASP A 184 27.09 -42.51 -28.11
CA ASP A 184 28.36 -42.00 -28.62
C ASP A 184 29.28 -43.14 -29.10
N ASN A 185 29.16 -44.32 -28.50
CA ASN A 185 29.88 -45.54 -28.88
C ASN A 185 29.18 -46.36 -29.99
N ASN A 186 28.13 -45.82 -30.65
CA ASN A 186 27.32 -46.49 -31.68
C ASN A 186 26.68 -47.84 -31.23
N GLN A 187 26.46 -48.04 -29.93
CA GLN A 187 25.78 -49.22 -29.38
C GLN A 187 24.30 -48.94 -29.16
N ILE A 188 23.58 -48.64 -30.24
CA ILE A 188 22.23 -48.08 -30.25
C ILE A 188 21.21 -49.08 -29.64
N ASP A 189 21.29 -50.36 -29.98
CA ASP A 189 20.40 -51.40 -29.44
C ASP A 189 20.60 -51.63 -27.93
N THR A 190 21.85 -51.54 -27.46
CA THR A 190 22.20 -51.74 -26.05
C THR A 190 21.70 -50.58 -25.19
N ALA A 191 21.74 -49.36 -25.72
CA ALA A 191 21.17 -48.18 -25.08
C ALA A 191 19.65 -48.30 -24.94
N ARG A 192 18.95 -48.73 -26.00
CA ARG A 192 17.49 -48.94 -26.03
C ARG A 192 17.07 -49.95 -24.96
N GLN A 193 17.70 -51.12 -24.96
CA GLN A 193 17.39 -52.19 -24.02
C GLN A 193 17.57 -51.76 -22.55
N TYR A 194 18.63 -50.99 -22.26
CA TYR A 194 18.87 -50.50 -20.90
C TYR A 194 17.81 -49.48 -20.43
N VAL A 195 17.35 -48.59 -21.31
CA VAL A 195 16.31 -47.60 -21.01
C VAL A 195 14.96 -48.27 -20.77
N GLU A 196 14.58 -49.23 -21.63
CA GLU A 196 13.33 -49.99 -21.49
C GLU A 196 13.28 -50.81 -20.20
N GLU A 197 14.40 -51.43 -19.80
CA GLU A 197 14.49 -52.20 -18.55
C GLU A 197 14.36 -51.30 -17.29
N ARG A 198 14.78 -50.04 -17.39
CA ARG A 198 14.68 -49.07 -16.28
C ARG A 198 13.27 -48.53 -16.11
N ILE A 199 12.60 -48.22 -17.22
CA ILE A 199 11.20 -47.77 -17.26
C ILE A 199 10.30 -48.80 -16.56
N THR A 200 10.48 -50.08 -16.88
CA THR A 200 9.66 -51.16 -16.29
C THR A 200 9.85 -51.36 -14.78
N LYS A 201 10.98 -50.93 -14.19
CA LYS A 201 11.29 -51.12 -12.77
C LYS A 201 10.86 -49.95 -11.86
N GLU A 202 10.71 -48.73 -12.37
CA GLU A 202 10.39 -47.52 -11.57
C GLU A 202 9.31 -46.62 -12.22
N PRO A 203 8.02 -47.03 -12.22
CA PRO A 203 6.95 -46.37 -12.99
C PRO A 203 6.48 -45.00 -12.47
N LYS A 204 7.06 -44.47 -11.38
CA LYS A 204 6.65 -43.17 -10.79
C LYS A 204 7.53 -41.98 -11.21
N ASN A 205 8.64 -42.20 -11.93
CA ASN A 205 9.62 -41.15 -12.29
C ASN A 205 9.81 -41.00 -13.83
N GLU A 206 8.79 -41.34 -14.61
CA GLU A 206 8.88 -41.85 -15.99
C GLU A 206 9.05 -40.82 -17.13
N ASN A 207 8.68 -39.55 -16.97
CA ASN A 207 8.48 -38.68 -18.14
C ASN A 207 9.75 -38.37 -18.96
N TRP A 208 10.94 -38.47 -18.36
CA TRP A 208 12.18 -38.07 -19.02
C TRP A 208 12.93 -39.24 -19.72
N LEU A 209 12.79 -40.48 -19.24
CA LEU A 209 13.38 -41.67 -19.88
C LEU A 209 12.61 -42.05 -21.16
N HIS A 210 11.28 -41.93 -21.13
CA HIS A 210 10.45 -42.07 -22.33
C HIS A 210 10.83 -41.06 -23.42
N ARG A 211 11.09 -39.80 -23.04
CA ARG A 211 11.53 -38.76 -23.98
C ARG A 211 12.86 -39.11 -24.65
N PHE A 212 13.78 -39.71 -23.91
CA PHE A 212 15.12 -40.06 -24.39
C PHE A 212 15.11 -41.19 -25.44
N LEU A 213 14.25 -42.20 -25.26
CA LEU A 213 14.09 -43.30 -26.20
C LEU A 213 13.52 -42.83 -27.56
N ILE A 214 12.66 -41.80 -27.50
CA ILE A 214 11.91 -41.27 -28.64
C ILE A 214 12.76 -40.34 -29.51
N THR A 215 13.69 -39.57 -28.95
CA THR A 215 14.45 -38.56 -29.73
C THR A 215 15.82 -39.04 -30.19
N ASP A 216 16.73 -39.37 -29.27
CA ASP A 216 18.17 -39.40 -29.61
C ASP A 216 18.62 -40.73 -30.26
N ILE A 217 17.84 -41.81 -30.07
CA ILE A 217 18.12 -43.15 -30.62
C ILE A 217 17.53 -43.31 -32.03
N ALA A 218 16.40 -42.65 -32.31
CA ALA A 218 15.64 -42.81 -33.55
C ALA A 218 16.30 -42.13 -34.78
N GLU A 219 16.92 -40.95 -34.61
CA GLU A 219 17.48 -40.14 -35.70
C GLU A 219 18.61 -40.85 -36.49
N LYS A 220 19.44 -41.68 -35.87
CA LYS A 220 20.58 -42.34 -36.56
C LYS A 220 20.16 -43.52 -37.44
N GLU A 221 19.02 -44.14 -37.17
CA GLU A 221 18.54 -45.35 -37.85
C GLU A 221 17.86 -45.01 -39.20
N GLU A 222 17.24 -43.84 -39.27
CA GLU A 222 16.57 -43.28 -40.44
C GLU A 222 17.44 -43.20 -41.71
N LYS A 223 18.60 -42.58 -41.59
CA LYS A 223 19.34 -42.00 -42.74
C LYS A 223 19.80 -43.03 -43.78
N LEU A 224 19.86 -44.31 -43.40
CA LEU A 224 20.25 -45.43 -44.25
C LEU A 224 19.09 -45.97 -45.11
N ILE A 225 17.85 -45.86 -44.63
CA ILE A 225 16.64 -46.45 -45.25
C ILE A 225 16.13 -45.56 -46.40
N HIS A 226 16.26 -44.23 -46.25
CA HIS A 226 15.84 -43.23 -47.24
C HIS A 226 16.47 -43.42 -48.63
N GLN A 227 17.77 -43.71 -48.73
CA GLN A 227 18.46 -43.75 -50.04
C GLN A 227 18.02 -44.92 -50.94
N GLN A 228 17.46 -45.99 -50.37
CA GLN A 228 17.05 -47.18 -51.12
C GLN A 228 15.67 -47.02 -51.77
N SER A 229 14.79 -46.17 -51.23
CA SER A 229 13.40 -46.02 -51.69
C SER A 229 13.28 -45.26 -53.02
N VAL A 230 14.06 -44.19 -53.20
CA VAL A 230 14.03 -43.32 -54.40
C VAL A 230 14.43 -44.08 -55.68
N MET A 231 15.33 -45.06 -55.57
CA MET A 231 15.78 -45.91 -56.67
C MET A 231 14.65 -46.81 -57.22
N TYR A 232 13.74 -47.28 -56.36
CA TYR A 232 12.63 -48.14 -56.78
C TYR A 232 11.52 -47.35 -57.49
N ALA A 233 11.24 -46.12 -57.07
CA ALA A 233 10.19 -45.30 -57.67
C ALA A 233 10.48 -44.89 -59.12
N ARG A 234 11.72 -44.56 -59.46
CA ARG A 234 12.10 -44.19 -60.84
C ARG A 234 11.99 -45.34 -61.85
N ASN A 235 12.02 -46.59 -61.37
CA ASN A 235 11.82 -47.78 -62.20
C ASN A 235 10.34 -48.17 -62.33
N GLY A 236 9.42 -47.38 -61.74
CA GLY A 236 7.97 -47.61 -61.79
C GLY A 236 7.44 -48.63 -60.77
N ASP A 237 8.29 -49.13 -59.85
CA ASP A 237 7.91 -50.11 -58.83
C ASP A 237 7.52 -49.41 -57.51
N PHE A 238 6.37 -48.72 -57.55
CA PHE A 238 5.94 -47.77 -56.52
C PHE A 238 5.61 -48.43 -55.16
N GLU A 239 5.16 -49.69 -55.11
CA GLU A 239 4.84 -50.37 -53.84
C GLU A 239 6.06 -50.53 -52.93
N LYS A 240 7.19 -51.02 -53.48
CA LYS A 240 8.42 -51.19 -52.70
C LYS A 240 9.03 -49.85 -52.29
N ALA A 241 8.93 -48.85 -53.18
CA ALA A 241 9.36 -47.50 -52.88
C ALA A 241 8.57 -46.91 -51.71
N PHE A 242 7.24 -47.10 -51.68
CA PHE A 242 6.39 -46.65 -50.58
C PHE A 242 6.68 -47.36 -49.25
N THR A 243 6.94 -48.67 -49.25
CA THR A 243 7.28 -49.37 -47.99
C THR A 243 8.57 -48.85 -47.36
N LEU A 244 9.60 -48.58 -48.18
CA LEU A 244 10.89 -48.14 -47.67
C LEU A 244 10.90 -46.63 -47.34
N ILE A 245 10.24 -45.78 -48.14
CA ILE A 245 10.17 -44.33 -47.86
C ILE A 245 9.30 -44.05 -46.63
N ASN A 246 8.22 -44.80 -46.38
CA ASN A 246 7.41 -44.63 -45.17
C ASN A 246 8.16 -45.03 -43.91
N GLU A 247 8.95 -46.12 -43.96
CA GLU A 247 9.82 -46.49 -42.84
C GLU A 247 10.91 -45.43 -42.58
N ALA A 248 11.46 -44.83 -43.64
CA ALA A 248 12.41 -43.72 -43.51
C ALA A 248 11.74 -42.45 -42.94
N LEU A 249 10.51 -42.12 -43.37
CA LEU A 249 9.75 -40.96 -42.88
C LEU A 249 9.48 -41.05 -41.38
N ASP A 250 8.97 -42.20 -40.93
CA ASP A 250 8.65 -42.44 -39.51
C ASP A 250 9.88 -42.30 -38.60
N LYS A 251 11.05 -42.71 -39.09
CA LYS A 251 12.30 -42.60 -38.33
C LYS A 251 12.97 -41.23 -38.46
N SER A 252 12.70 -40.48 -39.53
CA SER A 252 13.35 -39.18 -39.86
C SER A 252 12.75 -37.97 -39.15
N ASN A 253 11.57 -38.16 -38.57
CA ASN A 253 10.70 -37.06 -38.18
C ASN A 253 10.47 -36.07 -39.34
N ASN A 254 10.30 -36.60 -40.56
CA ASN A 254 10.02 -35.87 -41.81
C ASN A 254 11.14 -34.93 -42.28
N ALA A 255 12.33 -35.46 -42.60
CA ALA A 255 13.43 -34.64 -43.13
C ALA A 255 13.17 -34.07 -44.55
N PRO A 256 13.62 -32.83 -44.88
CA PRO A 256 13.42 -32.10 -46.14
C PRO A 256 13.50 -32.90 -47.44
N GLU A 257 14.58 -33.64 -47.58
CA GLU A 257 14.88 -34.38 -48.79
C GLU A 257 13.99 -35.63 -48.93
N VAL A 258 13.72 -36.33 -47.80
CA VAL A 258 12.89 -37.56 -47.74
C VAL A 258 11.44 -37.25 -48.09
N VAL A 259 10.90 -36.16 -47.55
CA VAL A 259 9.51 -35.76 -47.80
C VAL A 259 9.36 -35.22 -49.21
N SER A 260 10.35 -34.48 -49.74
CA SER A 260 10.31 -33.97 -51.12
C SER A 260 10.19 -35.12 -52.13
N ASP A 261 10.98 -36.17 -51.96
CA ASP A 261 10.91 -37.34 -52.85
C ASP A 261 9.63 -38.17 -52.62
N TYR A 262 9.15 -38.30 -51.37
CA TYR A 262 7.86 -38.93 -51.10
C TYR A 262 6.69 -38.23 -51.82
N ILE A 263 6.66 -36.88 -51.82
CA ILE A 263 5.62 -36.07 -52.47
C ILE A 263 5.60 -36.27 -53.98
N VAL A 264 6.78 -36.33 -54.61
CA VAL A 264 6.90 -36.57 -56.05
C VAL A 264 6.46 -37.97 -56.42
N ILE A 265 6.83 -38.98 -55.61
CA ILE A 265 6.42 -40.36 -55.82
C ILE A 265 4.88 -40.50 -55.70
N LEU A 266 4.24 -39.79 -54.77
CA LEU A 266 2.78 -39.70 -54.67
C LEU A 266 2.15 -39.03 -55.91
N ALA A 267 2.69 -37.89 -56.35
CA ALA A 267 2.19 -37.18 -57.52
C ALA A 267 2.24 -38.05 -58.79
N TRP A 268 3.36 -38.74 -59.03
CA TRP A 268 3.53 -39.62 -60.20
C TRP A 268 2.65 -40.86 -60.15
N SER A 269 2.25 -41.32 -58.96
CA SER A 269 1.31 -42.43 -58.80
C SER A 269 -0.16 -42.05 -59.08
N GLY A 270 -0.46 -40.77 -59.30
CA GLY A 270 -1.81 -40.24 -59.52
C GLY A 270 -2.58 -39.90 -58.24
N GLN A 271 -1.93 -40.02 -57.07
CA GLN A 271 -2.48 -39.72 -55.75
C GLN A 271 -2.31 -38.22 -55.43
N CYS A 272 -3.03 -37.38 -56.19
CA CYS A 272 -2.85 -35.94 -56.13
C CYS A 272 -3.33 -35.30 -54.82
N TYR A 273 -4.37 -35.83 -54.19
CA TYR A 273 -4.85 -35.30 -52.90
C TYR A 273 -3.84 -35.60 -51.79
N GLU A 274 -3.30 -36.82 -51.74
CA GLU A 274 -2.25 -37.17 -50.78
C GLU A 274 -0.96 -36.38 -51.00
N SER A 275 -0.51 -36.23 -52.25
CA SER A 275 0.71 -35.46 -52.58
C SER A 275 0.62 -34.00 -52.13
N ILE A 276 -0.49 -33.32 -52.41
CA ILE A 276 -0.73 -31.93 -52.00
C ILE A 276 -0.81 -31.81 -50.49
N MET A 277 -1.58 -32.70 -49.85
CA MET A 277 -1.75 -32.68 -48.40
C MET A 277 -0.42 -32.82 -47.66
N VAL A 278 0.50 -33.60 -48.21
CA VAL A 278 1.85 -33.74 -47.63
C VAL A 278 2.68 -32.49 -47.90
N TYR A 279 2.60 -31.90 -49.09
CA TYR A 279 3.30 -30.65 -49.44
C TYR A 279 2.87 -29.44 -48.61
N GLU A 280 1.57 -29.25 -48.37
CA GLU A 280 1.05 -28.14 -47.56
C GLU A 280 1.38 -28.25 -46.08
N LYS A 281 1.58 -29.47 -45.58
CA LYS A 281 1.92 -29.71 -44.18
C LYS A 281 3.39 -29.44 -43.88
N LEU A 282 4.19 -29.03 -44.86
CA LEU A 282 5.57 -28.64 -44.64
C LEU A 282 5.64 -27.27 -43.94
N PRO A 283 6.44 -27.11 -42.86
CA PRO A 283 6.59 -25.83 -42.15
C PRO A 283 7.19 -24.71 -43.02
N GLU A 284 6.93 -23.43 -42.73
CA GLU A 284 7.44 -22.29 -43.54
C GLU A 284 8.98 -22.21 -43.65
N ASN A 285 9.72 -22.70 -42.64
CA ASN A 285 11.19 -22.73 -42.65
C ASN A 285 11.76 -23.95 -43.39
N TYR A 286 10.90 -24.79 -43.97
CA TYR A 286 11.24 -26.04 -44.62
C TYR A 286 11.45 -25.81 -46.12
N ILE A 287 12.68 -25.98 -46.61
CA ILE A 287 13.05 -25.67 -48.00
C ILE A 287 12.91 -26.94 -48.87
N PRO A 288 11.89 -27.06 -49.73
CA PRO A 288 11.69 -28.23 -50.58
C PRO A 288 12.57 -28.15 -51.84
N SER A 289 12.79 -29.28 -52.52
CA SER A 289 13.58 -29.29 -53.76
C SER A 289 12.79 -28.72 -54.95
N ASN A 290 13.37 -27.80 -55.73
CA ASN A 290 12.65 -27.00 -56.74
C ASN A 290 11.91 -27.79 -57.85
N TYR A 291 12.31 -29.03 -58.14
CA TYR A 291 11.67 -29.86 -59.18
C TYR A 291 10.28 -30.39 -58.78
N ILE A 292 9.90 -30.29 -57.50
CA ILE A 292 8.59 -30.76 -57.04
C ILE A 292 7.45 -29.79 -57.41
N LEU A 293 7.78 -28.51 -57.62
CA LEU A 293 6.82 -27.40 -57.80
C LEU A 293 5.87 -27.59 -59.00
N PRO A 294 6.31 -27.93 -60.23
CA PRO A 294 5.40 -28.08 -61.36
C PRO A 294 4.48 -29.31 -61.23
N GLU A 295 4.94 -30.39 -60.60
CA GLU A 295 4.14 -31.62 -60.42
C GLU A 295 3.05 -31.45 -59.36
N ILE A 296 3.35 -30.72 -58.30
CA ILE A 296 2.37 -30.37 -57.27
C ILE A 296 1.38 -29.33 -57.81
N ALA A 297 1.84 -28.38 -58.62
CA ALA A 297 0.97 -27.42 -59.30
C ALA A 297 -0.04 -28.10 -60.25
N LYS A 298 0.32 -29.23 -60.86
CA LYS A 298 -0.62 -30.06 -61.65
C LYS A 298 -1.70 -30.65 -60.74
N CYS A 299 -1.32 -31.22 -59.60
CA CYS A 299 -2.26 -31.79 -58.66
C CYS A 299 -3.20 -30.73 -58.04
N TYR A 300 -2.69 -29.55 -57.67
CA TYR A 300 -3.51 -28.44 -57.15
C TYR A 300 -4.57 -27.96 -58.13
N ARG A 301 -4.23 -27.90 -59.42
CA ARG A 301 -5.20 -27.57 -60.46
C ARG A 301 -6.32 -28.61 -60.57
N VAL A 302 -6.02 -29.90 -60.36
CA VAL A 302 -7.02 -30.99 -60.40
C VAL A 302 -8.00 -30.93 -59.23
N ILE A 303 -7.58 -30.43 -58.07
CA ILE A 303 -8.45 -30.26 -56.89
C ILE A 303 -9.12 -28.88 -56.82
N ASN A 304 -9.00 -28.06 -57.87
CA ASN A 304 -9.54 -26.69 -57.97
C ASN A 304 -8.86 -25.63 -57.08
N GLU A 305 -7.61 -25.86 -56.65
CA GLU A 305 -6.79 -24.94 -55.85
C GLU A 305 -5.84 -24.14 -56.75
N TYR A 306 -6.44 -23.17 -57.44
CA TYR A 306 -5.82 -22.55 -58.59
C TYR A 306 -4.70 -21.56 -58.26
N ASP A 307 -4.86 -20.68 -57.27
CA ASP A 307 -3.83 -19.67 -56.93
C ASP A 307 -2.49 -20.28 -56.49
N LYS A 308 -2.55 -21.39 -55.74
CA LYS A 308 -1.36 -22.15 -55.32
C LYS A 308 -0.67 -22.79 -56.51
N ALA A 309 -1.44 -23.44 -57.38
CA ALA A 309 -0.89 -23.97 -58.62
C ALA A 309 -0.28 -22.86 -59.49
N ALA A 310 -0.90 -21.69 -59.60
CA ALA A 310 -0.38 -20.58 -60.40
C ALA A 310 0.96 -20.04 -59.87
N THR A 311 1.10 -19.97 -58.55
CA THR A 311 2.31 -19.51 -57.86
C THR A 311 3.46 -20.49 -58.04
N LEU A 312 3.17 -21.78 -57.87
CA LEU A 312 4.17 -22.84 -58.02
C LEU A 312 4.66 -22.97 -59.47
N TYR A 313 3.77 -22.80 -60.45
CA TYR A 313 4.18 -22.69 -61.86
C TYR A 313 5.06 -21.46 -62.10
N LYS A 314 4.71 -20.27 -61.58
CA LYS A 314 5.54 -19.07 -61.73
C LYS A 314 6.91 -19.20 -61.09
N GLN A 315 6.98 -19.71 -59.86
CA GLN A 315 8.23 -19.94 -59.13
C GLN A 315 9.13 -20.91 -59.89
N TYR A 316 8.56 -21.96 -60.48
CA TYR A 316 9.32 -22.86 -61.32
C TYR A 316 9.85 -22.16 -62.59
N LEU A 317 9.05 -21.27 -63.19
CA LEU A 317 9.38 -20.56 -64.42
C LEU A 317 10.45 -19.46 -64.23
N GLU A 318 10.81 -19.11 -63.00
CA GLU A 318 11.89 -18.15 -62.69
C GLU A 318 13.29 -18.79 -62.66
N PHE A 319 13.38 -20.13 -62.67
CA PHE A 319 14.68 -20.82 -62.66
C PHE A 319 15.31 -20.90 -64.05
N GLU A 320 16.64 -20.72 -64.10
CA GLU A 320 17.44 -20.74 -65.32
C GLU A 320 17.55 -22.18 -65.89
N ILE A 321 17.21 -22.36 -67.18
CA ILE A 321 17.23 -23.67 -67.86
C ILE A 321 18.68 -24.08 -68.12
N LYS A 322 19.13 -25.20 -67.53
CA LYS A 322 20.52 -25.66 -67.66
C LYS A 322 20.67 -26.89 -68.56
N ASP A 323 19.65 -27.74 -68.62
CA ASP A 323 19.67 -29.03 -69.33
C ASP A 323 18.40 -29.25 -70.19
N GLU A 324 18.46 -30.09 -71.23
CA GLU A 324 17.34 -30.37 -72.17
C GLU A 324 16.06 -30.90 -71.48
N GLU A 325 16.20 -31.62 -70.35
CA GLU A 325 15.07 -32.19 -69.59
C GLU A 325 14.26 -31.10 -68.84
N GLN A 326 14.89 -29.97 -68.51
CA GLN A 326 14.23 -28.83 -67.87
C GLN A 326 13.42 -28.00 -68.87
N GLU A 327 13.82 -27.97 -70.15
CA GLU A 327 13.12 -27.20 -71.20
C GLU A 327 11.71 -27.76 -71.50
N ILE A 328 11.56 -29.08 -71.50
CA ILE A 328 10.27 -29.77 -71.71
C ILE A 328 9.31 -29.45 -70.57
N THR A 329 9.80 -29.56 -69.33
CA THR A 329 9.03 -29.30 -68.11
C THR A 329 8.59 -27.82 -68.02
N HIS A 330 9.38 -26.90 -68.56
CA HIS A 330 9.08 -25.46 -68.59
C HIS A 330 7.91 -25.12 -69.53
N LYS A 331 7.83 -25.73 -70.73
CA LYS A 331 6.71 -25.54 -71.69
C LYS A 331 5.39 -26.09 -71.15
N GLU A 332 5.43 -27.19 -70.39
CA GLU A 332 4.24 -27.74 -69.73
C GLU A 332 3.72 -26.85 -68.60
N ALA A 333 4.62 -26.22 -67.83
CA ALA A 333 4.26 -25.29 -66.77
C ALA A 333 3.52 -24.03 -67.31
N ILE A 334 3.93 -23.49 -68.46
CA ILE A 334 3.25 -22.34 -69.10
C ILE A 334 1.81 -22.69 -69.48
N LYS A 335 1.59 -23.87 -70.07
CA LYS A 335 0.23 -24.36 -70.40
C LYS A 335 -0.61 -24.56 -69.14
N GLY A 336 -0.03 -25.15 -68.10
CA GLY A 336 -0.70 -25.37 -66.82
C GLY A 336 -1.16 -24.08 -66.14
N LEU A 337 -0.38 -23.00 -66.28
CA LEU A 337 -0.66 -21.69 -65.69
C LEU A 337 -1.81 -20.93 -66.39
N ILE A 338 -1.94 -21.03 -67.72
CA ILE A 338 -3.02 -20.34 -68.46
C ILE A 338 -4.39 -20.95 -68.13
N TYR A 339 -4.50 -22.28 -68.15
CA TYR A 339 -5.76 -22.96 -67.80
C TYR A 339 -6.14 -22.75 -66.35
N ASN A 340 -5.15 -22.69 -65.46
CA ASN A 340 -5.37 -22.37 -64.06
C ASN A 340 -6.10 -21.03 -63.88
N TYR A 341 -5.66 -19.95 -64.55
CA TYR A 341 -6.34 -18.65 -64.44
C TYR A 341 -7.76 -18.64 -64.99
N LEU A 342 -8.04 -19.42 -66.04
CA LEU A 342 -9.37 -19.51 -66.64
C LEU A 342 -10.34 -20.31 -65.75
N ASP A 343 -9.88 -21.42 -65.19
CA ASP A 343 -10.65 -22.25 -64.27
C ASP A 343 -10.91 -21.53 -62.93
N ASN A 344 -9.98 -20.66 -62.50
CA ASN A 344 -10.12 -19.78 -61.32
C ASN A 344 -10.97 -18.52 -61.54
N ASN A 345 -11.51 -18.29 -62.73
CA ASN A 345 -12.18 -17.04 -63.11
C ASN A 345 -11.29 -15.77 -62.98
N GLN A 346 -9.96 -15.91 -63.03
CA GLN A 346 -8.98 -14.82 -63.02
C GLN A 346 -8.65 -14.38 -64.45
N THR A 347 -9.69 -13.92 -65.12
CA THR A 347 -9.74 -13.60 -66.54
C THR A 347 -8.81 -12.43 -66.92
N ASN A 348 -8.72 -11.37 -66.13
CA ASN A 348 -7.79 -10.26 -66.39
C ASN A 348 -6.29 -10.66 -66.33
N LEU A 349 -5.92 -11.52 -65.38
CA LEU A 349 -4.55 -12.04 -65.26
C LEU A 349 -4.20 -13.03 -66.37
N ALA A 350 -5.15 -13.89 -66.75
CA ALA A 350 -5.00 -14.79 -67.90
C ALA A 350 -4.71 -13.99 -69.19
N ARG A 351 -5.45 -12.90 -69.41
CA ARG A 351 -5.29 -12.02 -70.57
C ARG A 351 -3.92 -11.35 -70.58
N GLN A 352 -3.59 -10.67 -69.48
CA GLN A 352 -2.33 -9.95 -69.36
C GLN A 352 -1.11 -10.86 -69.55
N TYR A 353 -1.14 -12.06 -68.95
CA TYR A 353 -0.02 -13.01 -69.02
C TYR A 353 0.17 -13.59 -70.43
N VAL A 354 -0.93 -13.90 -71.13
CA VAL A 354 -0.90 -14.38 -72.51
C VAL A 354 -0.38 -13.31 -73.45
N GLU A 355 -0.87 -12.07 -73.35
CA GLU A 355 -0.41 -10.94 -74.16
C GLU A 355 1.08 -10.64 -73.91
N GLU A 356 1.52 -10.59 -72.65
CA GLU A 356 2.92 -10.32 -72.28
C GLU A 356 3.90 -11.38 -72.79
N ARG A 357 3.52 -12.67 -72.79
CA ARG A 357 4.40 -13.76 -73.25
C ARG A 357 4.51 -13.81 -74.78
N ILE A 358 3.43 -13.51 -75.49
CA ILE A 358 3.43 -13.35 -76.96
C ILE A 358 4.34 -12.19 -77.38
N ASP A 359 4.31 -11.09 -76.64
CA ASP A 359 5.15 -9.92 -76.91
C ASP A 359 6.64 -10.17 -76.63
N ARG A 360 6.98 -10.97 -75.61
CA ARG A 360 8.38 -11.30 -75.26
C ARG A 360 9.01 -12.37 -76.16
N GLU A 361 8.25 -13.38 -76.54
CA GLU A 361 8.71 -14.52 -77.34
C GLU A 361 7.76 -14.72 -78.55
N PRO A 362 7.99 -14.03 -79.68
CA PRO A 362 7.05 -13.99 -80.81
C PRO A 362 6.77 -15.36 -81.45
N GLU A 363 7.68 -16.31 -81.28
CA GLU A 363 7.58 -17.70 -81.73
C GLU A 363 6.51 -18.52 -81.00
N ASN A 364 5.99 -18.03 -79.86
CA ASN A 364 4.89 -18.64 -79.12
C ASN A 364 3.50 -18.17 -79.56
N LYS A 365 3.41 -17.17 -80.44
CA LYS A 365 2.14 -16.54 -80.84
C LYS A 365 1.13 -17.53 -81.40
N ASP A 366 1.58 -18.45 -82.26
CA ASP A 366 0.72 -19.37 -83.02
C ASP A 366 -0.11 -20.32 -82.14
N TRP A 367 0.28 -20.55 -80.87
CA TRP A 367 -0.43 -21.46 -79.97
C TRP A 367 -1.11 -20.77 -78.76
N LEU A 368 -0.98 -19.45 -78.59
CA LEU A 368 -1.49 -18.69 -77.43
C LEU A 368 -2.67 -17.73 -77.72
N GLU A 369 -2.90 -17.33 -78.96
CA GLU A 369 -3.95 -16.34 -79.35
C GLU A 369 -5.42 -16.76 -79.07
N PRO A 370 -5.84 -18.04 -79.18
CA PRO A 370 -7.24 -18.45 -78.96
C PRO A 370 -7.82 -18.22 -77.55
N TYR A 371 -6.99 -18.01 -76.52
CA TYR A 371 -7.43 -17.92 -75.11
C TYR A 371 -8.02 -16.54 -74.71
N LEU A 372 -7.88 -15.50 -75.53
CA LEU A 372 -8.27 -14.12 -75.17
C LEU A 372 -9.77 -13.80 -75.27
N MET A 373 -10.52 -14.52 -76.11
CA MET A 373 -11.95 -14.29 -76.37
C MET A 373 -12.86 -14.90 -75.29
N GLU A 374 -12.45 -16.00 -74.68
CA GLU A 374 -13.21 -16.74 -73.66
C GLU A 374 -13.27 -16.01 -72.30
N ILE A 375 -12.34 -15.09 -72.09
CA ILE A 375 -12.10 -14.33 -70.86
C ILE A 375 -13.17 -13.25 -70.58
N ALA A 376 -13.69 -12.55 -71.60
CA ALA A 376 -14.49 -11.33 -71.40
C ALA A 376 -15.92 -11.54 -70.87
N LEU A 377 -16.57 -12.66 -71.19
CA LEU A 377 -17.98 -12.94 -70.84
C LEU A 377 -18.19 -13.46 -69.41
N LYS A 378 -17.12 -13.90 -68.74
CA LYS A 378 -17.17 -14.50 -67.40
C LYS A 378 -17.12 -13.45 -66.27
N GLU A 379 -16.65 -12.23 -66.56
CA GLU A 379 -16.37 -11.19 -65.55
C GLU A 379 -17.60 -10.48 -64.98
N GLU A 380 -18.60 -10.13 -65.79
CA GLU A 380 -19.81 -9.39 -65.36
C GLU A 380 -20.63 -10.18 -64.32
N LYS A 381 -20.93 -11.45 -64.62
CA LYS A 381 -21.76 -12.31 -63.76
C LYS A 381 -21.10 -12.66 -62.43
N LEU A 382 -19.78 -12.60 -62.36
CA LEU A 382 -19.02 -12.89 -61.13
C LEU A 382 -19.06 -11.70 -60.16
N LEU A 383 -19.05 -10.46 -60.66
CA LEU A 383 -19.02 -9.25 -59.84
C LEU A 383 -20.35 -9.04 -59.08
N HIS A 384 -21.50 -9.17 -59.75
CA HIS A 384 -22.82 -9.05 -59.10
C HIS A 384 -23.03 -10.10 -58.01
N LYS A 385 -22.72 -11.37 -58.30
CA LYS A 385 -22.91 -12.46 -57.33
C LYS A 385 -22.00 -12.33 -56.11
N LYS A 386 -20.76 -11.86 -56.29
CA LYS A 386 -19.84 -11.60 -55.16
C LYS A 386 -20.35 -10.46 -54.28
N ALA A 387 -20.86 -9.38 -54.87
CA ALA A 387 -21.39 -8.25 -54.10
C ALA A 387 -22.53 -8.65 -53.14
N VAL A 388 -23.46 -9.49 -53.61
CA VAL A 388 -24.57 -10.01 -52.78
C VAL A 388 -24.06 -10.91 -51.65
N ILE A 389 -23.09 -11.79 -51.92
CA ILE A 389 -22.52 -12.69 -50.90
C ILE A 389 -21.76 -11.89 -49.82
N TYR A 390 -20.95 -10.91 -50.21
CA TYR A 390 -20.25 -10.04 -49.25
C TYR A 390 -21.24 -9.28 -48.36
N ALA A 391 -22.35 -8.80 -48.92
CA ALA A 391 -23.38 -8.13 -48.15
C ALA A 391 -24.14 -9.04 -47.18
N GLN A 392 -24.47 -10.27 -47.59
CA GLN A 392 -25.09 -11.27 -46.71
C GLN A 392 -24.18 -11.68 -45.54
N ASN A 393 -22.86 -11.63 -45.75
CA ASN A 393 -21.86 -11.90 -44.72
C ASN A 393 -21.50 -10.67 -43.88
N GLY A 394 -22.12 -9.50 -44.12
CA GLY A 394 -21.90 -8.26 -43.37
C GLY A 394 -20.68 -7.43 -43.80
N ASP A 395 -19.95 -7.81 -44.85
CA ASP A 395 -18.81 -7.05 -45.39
C ASP A 395 -19.26 -6.02 -46.44
N PHE A 396 -19.83 -4.93 -45.94
CA PHE A 396 -20.46 -3.91 -46.77
C PHE A 396 -19.48 -3.07 -47.60
N LYS A 397 -18.23 -2.92 -47.14
CA LYS A 397 -17.21 -2.11 -47.84
C LYS A 397 -16.82 -2.75 -49.17
N ASN A 398 -16.59 -4.07 -49.17
CA ASN A 398 -16.26 -4.81 -50.37
C ASN A 398 -17.49 -5.05 -51.26
N ALA A 399 -18.65 -5.29 -50.67
CA ALA A 399 -19.91 -5.38 -51.40
C ALA A 399 -20.20 -4.11 -52.22
N PHE A 400 -19.96 -2.93 -51.64
CA PHE A 400 -20.22 -1.63 -52.27
C PHE A 400 -19.27 -1.33 -53.43
N ALA A 401 -17.98 -1.69 -53.32
CA ALA A 401 -17.02 -1.51 -54.41
C ALA A 401 -17.38 -2.40 -55.62
N LEU A 402 -17.74 -3.65 -55.37
CA LEU A 402 -18.02 -4.65 -56.41
C LEU A 402 -19.35 -4.40 -57.13
N ILE A 403 -20.39 -3.97 -56.41
CA ILE A 403 -21.70 -3.65 -57.04
C ILE A 403 -21.60 -2.41 -57.93
N ASN A 404 -20.81 -1.41 -57.54
CA ASN A 404 -20.56 -0.22 -58.36
C ASN A 404 -19.71 -0.50 -59.61
N GLU A 405 -18.75 -1.43 -59.52
CA GLU A 405 -17.98 -1.89 -60.67
C GLU A 405 -18.84 -2.73 -61.64
N ALA A 406 -19.74 -3.55 -61.10
CA ALA A 406 -20.71 -4.31 -61.91
C ALA A 406 -21.65 -3.39 -62.70
N LEU A 407 -22.08 -2.27 -62.09
CA LEU A 407 -22.93 -1.25 -62.74
C LEU A 407 -22.21 -0.48 -63.88
N GLN A 408 -20.87 -0.52 -63.96
CA GLN A 408 -20.09 0.15 -65.01
C GLN A 408 -19.79 -0.71 -66.24
N LYS A 409 -19.74 -2.05 -66.11
CA LYS A 409 -19.32 -2.97 -67.19
C LYS A 409 -20.45 -3.41 -68.13
N SER A 410 -21.70 -3.06 -67.82
CA SER A 410 -22.92 -3.46 -68.54
C SER A 410 -24.03 -2.43 -68.29
N GLU A 411 -24.77 -2.04 -69.32
CA GLU A 411 -25.95 -1.17 -69.17
C GLU A 411 -27.14 -1.97 -68.59
N SER A 412 -27.51 -1.64 -67.34
CA SER A 412 -28.87 -1.72 -66.79
C SER A 412 -29.52 -3.11 -66.59
N SER A 413 -28.99 -3.92 -65.66
CA SER A 413 -29.77 -5.04 -65.08
C SER A 413 -30.56 -4.59 -63.83
N PRO A 414 -31.90 -4.74 -63.78
CA PRO A 414 -32.74 -4.34 -62.63
C PRO A 414 -32.35 -4.99 -61.29
N ASP A 415 -31.84 -6.23 -61.33
CA ASP A 415 -31.47 -6.99 -60.12
C ASP A 415 -30.23 -6.40 -59.42
N VAL A 416 -29.29 -5.84 -60.19
CA VAL A 416 -28.06 -5.22 -59.64
C VAL A 416 -28.37 -3.91 -58.92
N ILE A 417 -29.39 -3.18 -59.39
CA ILE A 417 -29.83 -1.91 -58.81
C ILE A 417 -30.64 -2.14 -57.53
N SER A 418 -31.52 -3.16 -57.48
CA SER A 418 -32.25 -3.52 -56.27
C SER A 418 -31.33 -3.96 -55.15
N ASP A 419 -30.35 -4.81 -55.46
CA ASP A 419 -29.38 -5.29 -54.48
C ASP A 419 -28.50 -4.13 -53.97
N HIS A 420 -28.12 -3.18 -54.82
CA HIS A 420 -27.39 -1.99 -54.39
C HIS A 420 -28.11 -1.18 -53.31
N ILE A 421 -29.43 -0.98 -53.44
CA ILE A 421 -30.24 -0.25 -52.45
C ILE A 421 -30.32 -1.02 -51.12
N ILE A 422 -30.49 -2.34 -51.17
CA ILE A 422 -30.55 -3.21 -49.98
C ILE A 422 -29.19 -3.22 -49.25
N ILE A 423 -28.08 -3.33 -50.01
CA ILE A 423 -26.72 -3.32 -49.45
C ILE A 423 -26.43 -1.99 -48.76
N LEU A 424 -26.85 -0.87 -49.37
CA LEU A 424 -26.75 0.45 -48.75
C LEU A 424 -27.54 0.54 -47.44
N ALA A 425 -28.77 0.01 -47.41
CA ALA A 425 -29.62 -0.02 -46.21
C ALA A 425 -29.01 -0.85 -45.08
N TRP A 426 -28.52 -2.05 -45.38
CA TRP A 426 -27.90 -2.95 -44.38
C TRP A 426 -26.56 -2.42 -43.85
N SER A 427 -25.84 -1.64 -44.65
CA SER A 427 -24.56 -1.02 -44.28
C SER A 427 -24.68 0.19 -43.33
N GLY A 428 -25.89 0.62 -42.99
CA GLY A 428 -26.12 1.83 -42.18
C GLY A 428 -25.95 3.15 -42.94
N ARG A 429 -25.71 3.10 -44.27
CA ARG A 429 -25.61 4.28 -45.14
C ARG A 429 -26.99 4.75 -45.60
N TYR A 430 -27.84 5.07 -44.64
CA TYR A 430 -29.27 5.30 -44.84
C TYR A 430 -29.58 6.45 -45.81
N ASN A 431 -28.82 7.56 -45.76
CA ASN A 431 -29.00 8.70 -46.66
C ASN A 431 -28.68 8.37 -48.13
N GLU A 432 -27.65 7.54 -48.35
CA GLU A 432 -27.26 7.11 -49.70
C GLU A 432 -28.27 6.11 -50.28
N ALA A 433 -28.81 5.21 -49.44
CA ALA A 433 -29.88 4.29 -49.81
C ALA A 433 -31.14 5.03 -50.27
N ILE A 434 -31.52 6.08 -49.54
CA ILE A 434 -32.66 6.94 -49.86
C ILE A 434 -32.44 7.69 -51.17
N ASN A 435 -31.27 8.29 -51.37
CA ASN A 435 -30.96 9.00 -52.62
C ASN A 435 -30.96 8.07 -53.84
N ALA A 436 -30.47 6.84 -53.69
CA ALA A 436 -30.48 5.84 -54.75
C ALA A 436 -31.91 5.38 -55.11
N TYR A 437 -32.81 5.34 -54.12
CA TYR A 437 -34.22 5.04 -54.31
C TYR A 437 -34.99 6.21 -54.95
N GLU A 438 -34.79 7.45 -54.46
CA GLU A 438 -35.44 8.65 -54.99
C GLU A 438 -34.96 9.04 -56.41
N GLY A 439 -33.76 8.58 -56.81
CA GLY A 439 -33.16 8.85 -58.13
C GLY A 439 -33.70 8.00 -59.30
N LEU A 440 -34.59 7.04 -59.06
CA LEU A 440 -35.15 6.16 -60.09
C LEU A 440 -36.36 6.78 -60.80
N PRO A 441 -36.54 6.59 -62.12
CA PRO A 441 -37.71 7.10 -62.85
C PRO A 441 -39.00 6.38 -62.39
N ALA A 442 -40.14 7.10 -62.36
CA ALA A 442 -41.40 6.62 -61.78
C ALA A 442 -42.01 5.35 -62.43
N GLU A 443 -41.51 4.92 -63.60
CA GLU A 443 -41.93 3.71 -64.32
C GLU A 443 -40.98 2.51 -64.07
N TYR A 444 -39.94 2.68 -63.25
CA TYR A 444 -38.94 1.64 -62.97
C TYR A 444 -39.51 0.62 -61.97
N ASN A 445 -39.70 -0.63 -62.41
CA ASN A 445 -40.40 -1.66 -61.63
C ASN A 445 -39.44 -2.36 -60.67
N LEU A 446 -39.29 -1.85 -59.44
CA LEU A 446 -38.48 -2.47 -58.39
C LEU A 446 -39.17 -3.74 -57.82
N PRO A 447 -38.40 -4.76 -57.41
CA PRO A 447 -38.92 -5.87 -56.63
C PRO A 447 -39.55 -5.38 -55.31
N ALA A 448 -40.73 -5.91 -54.96
CA ALA A 448 -41.52 -5.44 -53.81
C ALA A 448 -40.80 -5.56 -52.45
N HIS A 449 -39.81 -6.44 -52.32
CA HIS A 449 -39.08 -6.69 -51.07
C HIS A 449 -38.07 -5.58 -50.70
N VAL A 450 -37.81 -4.62 -51.60
CA VAL A 450 -36.91 -3.47 -51.34
C VAL A 450 -37.58 -2.41 -50.44
N LEU A 451 -38.91 -2.30 -50.51
CA LEU A 451 -39.67 -1.23 -49.85
C LEU A 451 -39.59 -1.22 -48.30
N PRO A 452 -39.66 -2.37 -47.59
CA PRO A 452 -39.52 -2.39 -46.13
C PRO A 452 -38.14 -1.93 -45.64
N GLU A 453 -37.08 -2.24 -46.38
CA GLU A 453 -35.70 -1.82 -46.02
C GLU A 453 -35.50 -0.32 -46.22
N VAL A 454 -36.08 0.26 -47.27
CA VAL A 454 -36.08 1.71 -47.48
C VAL A 454 -36.90 2.42 -46.40
N ALA A 455 -38.05 1.88 -46.00
CA ALA A 455 -38.85 2.42 -44.90
C ALA A 455 -38.10 2.38 -43.55
N LYS A 456 -37.30 1.33 -43.31
CA LYS A 456 -36.40 1.23 -42.16
C LYS A 456 -35.32 2.32 -42.19
N CYS A 457 -34.74 2.63 -43.36
CA CYS A 457 -33.79 3.73 -43.51
C CYS A 457 -34.41 5.09 -43.12
N TYR A 458 -35.63 5.39 -43.61
CA TYR A 458 -36.32 6.64 -43.25
C TYR A 458 -36.64 6.72 -41.75
N ARG A 459 -37.00 5.60 -41.09
CA ARG A 459 -37.22 5.56 -39.64
C ARG A 459 -35.96 5.90 -38.85
N VAL A 460 -34.81 5.29 -39.19
CA VAL A 460 -33.54 5.50 -38.46
C VAL A 460 -33.00 6.93 -38.63
N ILE A 461 -33.29 7.59 -39.76
CA ILE A 461 -32.94 9.00 -39.99
C ILE A 461 -33.88 9.97 -39.24
N GLY A 462 -35.04 9.51 -38.78
CA GLY A 462 -36.03 10.34 -38.08
C GLY A 462 -37.11 10.96 -38.99
N GLU A 463 -37.15 10.58 -40.26
CA GLU A 463 -38.18 10.99 -41.24
C GLU A 463 -39.40 10.04 -41.15
N TYR A 464 -40.04 10.04 -39.98
CA TYR A 464 -41.05 9.06 -39.59
C TYR A 464 -42.29 9.05 -40.51
N ASP A 465 -42.72 10.21 -41.01
CA ASP A 465 -43.91 10.33 -41.87
C ASP A 465 -43.75 9.55 -43.20
N LYS A 466 -42.57 9.65 -43.83
CA LYS A 466 -42.23 8.92 -45.06
C LYS A 466 -42.07 7.43 -44.80
N ALA A 467 -41.46 7.05 -43.68
CA ALA A 467 -41.34 5.66 -43.27
C ALA A 467 -42.73 5.01 -43.10
N ILE A 468 -43.66 5.71 -42.44
CA ILE A 468 -45.05 5.27 -42.24
C ILE A 468 -45.77 5.09 -43.57
N GLU A 469 -45.60 6.03 -44.52
CA GLU A 469 -46.22 5.96 -45.84
C GLU A 469 -45.73 4.73 -46.61
N ILE A 470 -44.42 4.50 -46.68
CA ILE A 470 -43.83 3.38 -47.41
C ILE A 470 -44.20 2.02 -46.77
N TYR A 471 -44.20 1.91 -45.43
CA TYR A 471 -44.69 0.71 -44.75
C TYR A 471 -46.17 0.44 -45.05
N LYS A 472 -47.03 1.47 -45.07
CA LYS A 472 -48.45 1.32 -45.42
C LYS A 472 -48.66 0.95 -46.89
N GLN A 473 -47.86 1.52 -47.80
CA GLN A 473 -47.87 1.19 -49.22
C GLN A 473 -47.49 -0.29 -49.43
N TYR A 474 -46.43 -0.77 -48.79
CA TYR A 474 -46.01 -2.17 -48.86
C TYR A 474 -47.10 -3.13 -48.35
N LEU A 475 -47.70 -2.82 -47.20
CA LEU A 475 -48.77 -3.63 -46.59
C LEU A 475 -50.07 -3.65 -47.41
N ALA A 476 -50.26 -2.72 -48.35
CA ALA A 476 -51.42 -2.65 -49.24
C ALA A 476 -51.27 -3.48 -50.53
N LEU A 477 -50.08 -4.03 -50.84
CA LEU A 477 -49.83 -4.81 -52.05
C LEU A 477 -50.37 -6.26 -51.95
N GLU A 478 -51.22 -6.68 -52.91
CA GLU A 478 -51.73 -8.06 -52.99
C GLU A 478 -50.71 -9.04 -53.62
N ILE A 479 -49.71 -9.47 -52.82
CA ILE A 479 -48.73 -10.49 -53.23
C ILE A 479 -49.32 -11.90 -52.93
N LYS A 480 -49.02 -12.94 -53.73
CA LYS A 480 -49.61 -14.30 -53.63
C LYS A 480 -48.71 -15.37 -52.99
N ASP A 481 -47.64 -14.99 -52.30
CA ASP A 481 -46.57 -15.92 -51.91
C ASP A 481 -46.64 -16.45 -50.47
N GLN A 482 -46.00 -17.61 -50.20
CA GLN A 482 -45.88 -18.21 -48.86
C GLN A 482 -44.95 -17.42 -47.92
N ASP A 483 -43.99 -16.66 -48.47
CA ASP A 483 -43.13 -15.76 -47.71
C ASP A 483 -43.85 -14.49 -47.21
N LYS A 484 -45.07 -14.22 -47.69
CA LYS A 484 -45.85 -13.03 -47.35
C LYS A 484 -46.14 -12.88 -45.86
N GLU A 485 -46.23 -13.97 -45.10
CA GLU A 485 -46.58 -13.93 -43.68
C GLU A 485 -45.39 -13.47 -42.80
N VAL A 486 -44.16 -13.85 -43.18
CA VAL A 486 -42.93 -13.45 -42.47
C VAL A 486 -42.57 -12.01 -42.80
N THR A 487 -42.60 -11.62 -44.08
CA THR A 487 -42.25 -10.25 -44.51
C THR A 487 -43.30 -9.22 -44.07
N ASN A 488 -44.60 -9.58 -43.99
CA ASN A 488 -45.62 -8.72 -43.38
C ASN A 488 -45.43 -8.55 -41.87
N LYS A 489 -44.91 -9.56 -41.16
CA LYS A 489 -44.64 -9.48 -39.72
C LYS A 489 -43.53 -8.48 -39.44
N GLU A 490 -42.45 -8.51 -40.24
CA GLU A 490 -41.34 -7.56 -40.13
C GLU A 490 -41.74 -6.13 -40.49
N ALA A 491 -42.51 -5.94 -41.56
CA ALA A 491 -43.05 -4.61 -41.91
C ALA A 491 -44.03 -4.07 -40.85
N THR A 492 -44.86 -4.94 -40.26
CA THR A 492 -45.78 -4.55 -39.16
C THR A 492 -45.01 -4.16 -37.89
N LYS A 493 -43.95 -4.91 -37.54
CA LYS A 493 -43.03 -4.55 -36.45
C LYS A 493 -42.33 -3.22 -36.73
N GLY A 494 -41.77 -3.05 -37.93
CA GLY A 494 -41.12 -1.82 -38.37
C GLY A 494 -42.03 -0.61 -38.23
N LEU A 495 -43.31 -0.74 -38.59
CA LEU A 495 -44.31 0.31 -38.42
C LEU A 495 -44.63 0.61 -36.94
N ILE A 496 -44.78 -0.42 -36.10
CA ILE A 496 -45.00 -0.25 -34.65
C ILE A 496 -43.81 0.50 -34.02
N TYR A 497 -42.59 0.06 -34.30
CA TYR A 497 -41.38 0.75 -33.83
C TYR A 497 -41.29 2.18 -34.37
N THR A 498 -41.69 2.43 -35.62
CA THR A 498 -41.74 3.80 -36.17
C THR A 498 -42.69 4.69 -35.37
N TYR A 499 -43.86 4.18 -34.98
CA TYR A 499 -44.79 4.92 -34.14
C TYR A 499 -44.25 5.17 -32.73
N LEU A 500 -43.56 4.19 -32.13
CA LEU A 500 -42.92 4.35 -30.82
C LEU A 500 -41.75 5.33 -30.85
N ASP A 501 -40.85 5.23 -31.82
CA ASP A 501 -39.70 6.13 -31.97
C ASP A 501 -40.13 7.58 -32.28
N SER A 502 -41.26 7.76 -32.98
CA SER A 502 -41.88 9.08 -33.22
C SER A 502 -42.66 9.64 -32.02
N ASN A 503 -42.63 8.95 -30.87
CA ASN A 503 -43.36 9.27 -29.65
C ASN A 503 -44.89 9.31 -29.83
N GLN A 504 -45.42 8.60 -30.83
CA GLN A 504 -46.85 8.45 -31.13
C GLN A 504 -47.40 7.16 -30.53
N THR A 505 -47.15 6.95 -29.24
CA THR A 505 -47.46 5.71 -28.51
C THR A 505 -48.96 5.35 -28.56
N ASP A 506 -49.85 6.34 -28.54
CA ASP A 506 -51.30 6.14 -28.63
C ASP A 506 -51.74 5.60 -30.01
N ILE A 507 -51.06 6.03 -31.08
CA ILE A 507 -51.34 5.56 -32.45
C ILE A 507 -50.76 4.16 -32.64
N ALA A 508 -49.58 3.87 -32.05
CA ALA A 508 -49.02 2.52 -32.01
C ALA A 508 -49.99 1.55 -31.32
N ARG A 509 -50.51 1.95 -30.15
CA ARG A 509 -51.51 1.20 -29.38
C ARG A 509 -52.77 0.95 -30.20
N GLN A 510 -53.39 2.00 -30.77
CA GLN A 510 -54.59 1.86 -31.59
C GLN A 510 -54.36 0.93 -32.79
N TYR A 511 -53.20 1.06 -33.46
CA TYR A 511 -52.85 0.21 -34.59
C TYR A 511 -52.69 -1.27 -34.18
N ILE A 512 -52.03 -1.53 -33.04
CA ILE A 512 -51.87 -2.87 -32.47
C ILE A 512 -53.24 -3.45 -32.10
N GLU A 513 -54.09 -2.69 -31.40
CA GLU A 513 -55.45 -3.10 -31.01
C GLU A 513 -56.34 -3.40 -32.23
N GLU A 514 -56.28 -2.58 -33.29
CA GLU A 514 -57.00 -2.81 -34.54
C GLU A 514 -56.52 -4.07 -35.28
N ARG A 515 -55.20 -4.34 -35.28
CA ARG A 515 -54.62 -5.52 -35.93
C ARG A 515 -54.94 -6.79 -35.13
N ILE A 516 -54.87 -6.71 -33.81
CA ILE A 516 -55.37 -7.72 -32.88
C ILE A 516 -56.88 -7.92 -33.09
N ALA A 517 -57.70 -6.92 -33.39
CA ALA A 517 -59.12 -7.14 -33.67
C ALA A 517 -59.36 -7.94 -34.97
N LYS A 518 -58.58 -7.67 -36.03
CA LYS A 518 -58.78 -8.24 -37.39
C LYS A 518 -58.22 -9.65 -37.60
N ASP A 519 -57.13 -10.04 -36.95
CA ASP A 519 -56.32 -11.19 -37.37
C ASP A 519 -56.49 -12.45 -36.49
N THR A 520 -57.44 -13.36 -36.77
CA THR A 520 -57.90 -14.38 -35.80
C THR A 520 -56.93 -15.52 -35.44
N LYS A 521 -55.75 -15.65 -36.09
CA LYS A 521 -54.84 -16.81 -35.89
C LYS A 521 -53.44 -16.48 -35.36
N ASN A 522 -52.95 -15.24 -35.41
CA ASN A 522 -51.52 -14.93 -35.16
C ASN A 522 -51.31 -13.60 -34.37
N LYS A 523 -52.00 -13.45 -33.21
CA LYS A 523 -52.05 -12.20 -32.41
C LYS A 523 -51.10 -12.15 -31.22
N ASP A 524 -50.57 -13.28 -30.75
CA ASP A 524 -49.94 -13.34 -29.43
C ASP A 524 -48.62 -12.56 -29.34
N TRP A 525 -47.86 -12.47 -30.44
CA TRP A 525 -46.65 -11.64 -30.47
C TRP A 525 -46.95 -10.13 -30.42
N LEU A 526 -48.12 -9.68 -30.89
CA LEU A 526 -48.56 -8.27 -30.82
C LEU A 526 -48.98 -7.87 -29.40
N LYS A 527 -49.43 -8.83 -28.58
CA LYS A 527 -49.80 -8.57 -27.18
C LYS A 527 -48.61 -8.20 -26.31
N LEU A 528 -47.42 -8.76 -26.60
CA LEU A 528 -46.19 -8.42 -25.88
C LEU A 528 -45.83 -6.94 -26.06
N TYR A 529 -45.85 -6.45 -27.31
CA TYR A 529 -45.65 -5.03 -27.61
C TYR A 529 -46.74 -4.11 -26.99
N LEU A 530 -47.98 -4.59 -26.88
CA LEU A 530 -49.04 -3.85 -26.19
C LEU A 530 -48.76 -3.75 -24.68
N ILE A 531 -48.28 -4.82 -24.04
CA ILE A 531 -47.93 -4.84 -22.61
C ILE A 531 -46.75 -3.90 -22.34
N ASP A 532 -45.71 -3.93 -23.18
CA ASP A 532 -44.57 -3.00 -23.09
C ASP A 532 -45.05 -1.54 -23.10
N ILE A 533 -45.99 -1.21 -24.01
CA ILE A 533 -46.58 0.13 -24.11
C ILE A 533 -47.40 0.49 -22.87
N LEU A 534 -48.22 -0.44 -22.36
CA LEU A 534 -49.04 -0.21 -21.18
C LEU A 534 -48.18 -0.02 -19.91
N LEU A 535 -47.05 -0.73 -19.83
CA LEU A 535 -46.06 -0.57 -18.76
C LEU A 535 -45.34 0.78 -18.86
N LEU A 536 -44.95 1.20 -20.07
CA LEU A 536 -44.36 2.53 -20.31
C LEU A 536 -45.32 3.69 -19.99
N GLN A 537 -46.64 3.48 -20.08
CA GLN A 537 -47.67 4.46 -19.76
C GLN A 537 -48.15 4.42 -18.29
N ASP A 538 -47.53 3.59 -17.43
CA ASP A 538 -47.95 3.34 -16.04
C ASP A 538 -49.42 2.88 -15.89
N GLU A 539 -50.02 2.30 -16.94
CA GLU A 539 -51.39 1.78 -16.91
C GLU A 539 -51.50 0.38 -16.28
N ILE A 540 -50.37 -0.35 -16.18
CA ILE A 540 -50.25 -1.71 -15.63
C ILE A 540 -49.06 -1.77 -14.67
N THR A 541 -49.20 -2.53 -13.57
CA THR A 541 -48.13 -2.73 -12.59
C THR A 541 -47.09 -3.77 -13.04
N VAL A 542 -45.86 -3.72 -12.49
CA VAL A 542 -44.77 -4.69 -12.73
C VAL A 542 -45.24 -6.14 -12.51
N ASP A 543 -46.07 -6.37 -11.48
CA ASP A 543 -46.63 -7.68 -11.15
C ASP A 543 -47.63 -8.18 -12.21
N GLU A 544 -48.49 -7.30 -12.72
CA GLU A 544 -49.47 -7.63 -13.76
C GLU A 544 -48.81 -7.86 -15.12
N ALA A 545 -47.74 -7.12 -15.44
CA ALA A 545 -46.96 -7.31 -16.66
C ALA A 545 -46.22 -8.66 -16.64
N GLU A 546 -45.63 -9.05 -15.50
CA GLU A 546 -44.97 -10.35 -15.34
C GLU A 546 -45.93 -11.51 -15.59
N ILE A 547 -47.16 -11.47 -15.06
CA ILE A 547 -48.17 -12.50 -15.28
C ILE A 547 -48.42 -12.71 -16.77
N VAL A 548 -48.49 -11.63 -17.54
CA VAL A 548 -48.74 -11.71 -18.98
C VAL A 548 -47.50 -12.18 -19.75
N TYR A 549 -46.29 -11.74 -19.40
CA TYR A 549 -45.07 -12.29 -19.99
C TYR A 549 -44.90 -13.78 -19.69
N MET A 550 -45.24 -14.22 -18.47
CA MET A 550 -45.25 -15.63 -18.08
C MET A 550 -46.32 -16.43 -18.84
N GLU A 551 -47.53 -15.89 -19.03
CA GLU A 551 -48.56 -16.54 -19.86
C GLU A 551 -48.08 -16.71 -21.32
N MET A 552 -47.37 -15.71 -21.86
CA MET A 552 -46.81 -15.80 -23.21
C MET A 552 -45.62 -16.76 -23.29
N PHE A 553 -44.80 -16.82 -22.24
CA PHE A 553 -43.69 -17.76 -22.12
C PHE A 553 -44.17 -19.21 -21.97
N GLU A 554 -45.25 -19.48 -21.23
CA GLU A 554 -45.86 -20.80 -21.13
C GLU A 554 -46.42 -21.30 -22.46
N LYS A 555 -46.93 -20.38 -23.29
CA LYS A 555 -47.45 -20.69 -24.65
C LYS A 555 -46.35 -20.89 -25.67
N ASP A 556 -45.28 -20.09 -25.59
CA ASP A 556 -44.11 -20.20 -26.46
C ASP A 556 -42.81 -20.02 -25.65
N PRO A 557 -42.21 -21.13 -25.16
CA PRO A 557 -40.97 -21.08 -24.39
C PRO A 557 -39.75 -20.62 -25.19
N LEU A 558 -39.86 -20.49 -26.52
CA LEU A 558 -38.81 -19.97 -27.40
C LEU A 558 -38.94 -18.46 -27.65
N ASN A 559 -39.99 -17.80 -27.14
CA ASN A 559 -40.21 -16.39 -27.36
C ASN A 559 -39.24 -15.51 -26.54
N ILE A 560 -38.25 -14.95 -27.24
CA ILE A 560 -37.17 -14.16 -26.65
C ILE A 560 -37.68 -12.86 -26.02
N HIS A 561 -38.69 -12.22 -26.62
CA HIS A 561 -39.25 -10.98 -26.13
C HIS A 561 -40.01 -11.18 -24.80
N ALA A 562 -40.69 -12.31 -24.64
CA ALA A 562 -41.30 -12.70 -23.36
C ALA A 562 -40.24 -12.97 -22.28
N LYS A 563 -39.14 -13.67 -22.63
CA LYS A 563 -38.00 -13.89 -21.71
C LYS A 563 -37.32 -12.57 -21.30
N LEU A 564 -37.13 -11.64 -22.23
CA LEU A 564 -36.57 -10.32 -21.95
C LEU A 564 -37.45 -9.51 -20.99
N GLY A 565 -38.77 -9.55 -21.21
CA GLY A 565 -39.75 -8.96 -20.30
C GLY A 565 -39.67 -9.55 -18.89
N ILE A 566 -39.64 -10.88 -18.76
CA ILE A 566 -39.48 -11.58 -17.47
C ILE A 566 -38.17 -11.18 -16.79
N SER A 567 -37.04 -11.21 -17.50
CA SER A 567 -35.73 -10.82 -16.96
C SER A 567 -35.72 -9.39 -16.40
N LYS A 568 -36.34 -8.44 -17.11
CA LYS A 568 -36.50 -7.05 -16.64
C LYS A 568 -37.32 -6.95 -15.36
N MET A 569 -38.45 -7.69 -15.29
CA MET A 569 -39.31 -7.66 -14.10
C MET A 569 -38.61 -8.31 -12.88
N LEU A 570 -37.87 -9.40 -13.09
CA LEU A 570 -37.08 -10.06 -12.04
C LEU A 570 -35.95 -9.17 -11.53
N LEU A 571 -35.26 -8.45 -12.42
CA LEU A 571 -34.23 -7.46 -12.05
C LEU A 571 -34.82 -6.35 -11.18
N ALA A 572 -35.97 -5.78 -11.58
CA ALA A 572 -36.66 -4.74 -10.81
C ALA A 572 -37.12 -5.20 -9.42
N LYS A 573 -37.36 -6.52 -9.24
CA LYS A 573 -37.73 -7.16 -7.98
C LYS A 573 -36.54 -7.60 -7.11
N GLY A 574 -35.30 -7.47 -7.60
CA GLY A 574 -34.08 -7.92 -6.91
C GLY A 574 -33.84 -9.44 -6.98
N ALA A 575 -34.50 -10.16 -7.89
CA ALA A 575 -34.33 -11.60 -8.10
C ALA A 575 -33.22 -11.88 -9.13
N TYR A 576 -31.98 -11.52 -8.80
CA TYR A 576 -30.84 -11.48 -9.72
C TYR A 576 -30.49 -12.84 -10.36
N GLU A 577 -30.47 -13.92 -9.57
CA GLU A 577 -30.10 -15.26 -10.05
C GLU A 577 -31.12 -15.84 -11.05
N GLU A 578 -32.41 -15.58 -10.83
CA GLU A 578 -33.46 -16.02 -11.75
C GLU A 578 -33.40 -15.22 -13.05
N ALA A 579 -33.18 -13.90 -12.97
CA ALA A 579 -32.98 -13.04 -14.13
C ALA A 579 -31.75 -13.47 -14.96
N LYS A 580 -30.63 -13.82 -14.32
CA LYS A 580 -29.42 -14.33 -15.00
C LYS A 580 -29.69 -15.60 -15.80
N ASN A 581 -30.49 -16.52 -15.28
CA ASN A 581 -30.83 -17.75 -15.98
C ASN A 581 -31.58 -17.46 -17.28
N PHE A 582 -32.59 -16.58 -17.23
CA PHE A 582 -33.34 -16.17 -18.42
C PHE A 582 -32.48 -15.38 -19.43
N VAL A 583 -31.62 -14.47 -18.95
CA VAL A 583 -30.69 -13.71 -19.82
C VAL A 583 -29.65 -14.62 -20.47
N SER A 584 -29.08 -15.57 -19.72
CA SER A 584 -28.11 -16.55 -20.25
C SER A 584 -28.76 -17.46 -21.29
N ASP A 585 -30.01 -17.87 -21.06
CA ASP A 585 -30.82 -18.63 -22.00
C ASP A 585 -31.04 -17.89 -23.33
N ILE A 586 -31.23 -16.57 -23.29
CA ILE A 586 -31.37 -15.74 -24.48
C ILE A 586 -30.01 -15.66 -25.19
N LEU A 587 -28.94 -15.32 -24.47
CA LEU A 587 -27.61 -15.13 -25.04
C LEU A 587 -26.97 -16.42 -25.58
N ASN A 588 -27.37 -17.58 -25.07
CA ASN A 588 -26.96 -18.87 -25.63
C ASN A 588 -27.56 -19.13 -27.02
N LYS A 589 -28.72 -18.53 -27.33
CA LYS A 589 -29.41 -18.67 -28.62
C LYS A 589 -29.11 -17.51 -29.57
N GLU A 590 -29.09 -16.30 -29.03
CA GLU A 590 -28.77 -15.05 -29.73
C GLU A 590 -27.60 -14.36 -29.02
N PRO A 591 -26.35 -14.73 -29.31
CA PRO A 591 -25.17 -14.19 -28.63
C PRO A 591 -25.01 -12.67 -28.73
N ASP A 592 -25.60 -12.06 -29.75
CA ASP A 592 -25.47 -10.64 -30.08
C ASP A 592 -26.77 -9.86 -29.86
N ASN A 593 -27.72 -10.41 -29.08
CA ASN A 593 -28.94 -9.70 -28.71
C ASN A 593 -28.60 -8.52 -27.78
N ILE A 594 -28.65 -7.30 -28.32
CA ILE A 594 -28.24 -6.05 -27.63
C ILE A 594 -29.03 -5.84 -26.33
N GLU A 595 -30.34 -6.10 -26.35
CA GLU A 595 -31.21 -5.90 -25.19
C GLU A 595 -30.88 -6.89 -24.06
N ALA A 596 -30.59 -8.15 -24.40
CA ALA A 596 -30.12 -9.15 -23.44
C ALA A 596 -28.72 -8.83 -22.90
N LEU A 597 -27.83 -8.28 -23.73
CA LEU A 597 -26.49 -7.86 -23.30
C LEU A 597 -26.56 -6.68 -22.33
N PHE A 598 -27.42 -5.68 -22.57
CA PHE A 598 -27.62 -4.58 -21.61
C PHE A 598 -28.16 -5.08 -20.27
N LEU A 599 -29.14 -6.00 -20.29
CA LEU A 599 -29.65 -6.62 -19.06
C LEU A 599 -28.59 -7.46 -18.33
N LYS A 600 -27.71 -8.15 -19.06
CA LYS A 600 -26.58 -8.86 -18.47
C LYS A 600 -25.63 -7.88 -17.77
N ALA A 601 -25.29 -6.77 -18.42
CA ALA A 601 -24.39 -5.78 -17.84
C ALA A 601 -25.01 -5.10 -16.60
N GLU A 602 -26.30 -4.80 -16.62
CA GLU A 602 -27.03 -4.24 -15.48
C GLU A 602 -27.11 -5.20 -14.28
N LEU A 603 -27.29 -6.51 -14.54
CA LEU A 603 -27.20 -7.54 -13.50
C LEU A 603 -25.81 -7.59 -12.87
N LEU A 604 -24.75 -7.55 -13.69
CA LEU A 604 -23.35 -7.57 -13.22
C LEU A 604 -23.00 -6.30 -12.41
N ASP A 605 -23.46 -5.13 -12.86
CA ASP A 605 -23.30 -3.87 -12.14
C ASP A 605 -23.99 -3.91 -10.76
N SER A 606 -25.19 -4.51 -10.67
CA SER A 606 -25.92 -4.65 -9.42
C SER A 606 -25.22 -5.53 -8.38
N GLU A 607 -24.39 -6.47 -8.85
CA GLU A 607 -23.59 -7.37 -8.02
C GLU A 607 -22.17 -6.87 -7.76
N ARG A 608 -21.81 -5.70 -8.32
CA ARG A 608 -20.47 -5.09 -8.26
C ARG A 608 -19.38 -5.89 -9.00
N GLU A 609 -19.77 -6.69 -9.99
CA GLU A 609 -18.87 -7.39 -10.92
C GLU A 609 -18.49 -6.48 -12.11
N TYR A 610 -17.77 -5.40 -11.82
CA TYR A 610 -17.53 -4.31 -12.78
C TYR A 610 -16.59 -4.69 -13.94
N ILE A 611 -15.73 -5.70 -13.78
CA ILE A 611 -14.80 -6.15 -14.84
C ILE A 611 -15.60 -6.89 -15.92
N GLU A 612 -16.46 -7.81 -15.49
CA GLU A 612 -17.35 -8.58 -16.34
C GLU A 612 -18.37 -7.68 -17.02
N ALA A 613 -18.92 -6.68 -16.29
CA ALA A 613 -19.79 -5.67 -16.87
C ALA A 613 -19.10 -4.87 -17.99
N TYR A 614 -17.85 -4.45 -17.78
CA TYR A 614 -17.03 -3.77 -18.79
C TYR A 614 -16.86 -4.59 -20.07
N GLU A 615 -16.57 -5.89 -19.95
CA GLU A 615 -16.45 -6.79 -21.11
C GLU A 615 -17.77 -6.90 -21.89
N VAL A 616 -18.91 -6.92 -21.19
CA VAL A 616 -20.22 -6.95 -21.83
C VAL A 616 -20.51 -5.63 -22.55
N TYR A 617 -20.15 -4.48 -21.98
CA TYR A 617 -20.29 -3.19 -22.67
C TYR A 617 -19.37 -3.07 -23.90
N GLU A 618 -18.14 -3.58 -23.84
CA GLU A 618 -17.27 -3.69 -25.01
C GLU A 618 -17.89 -4.56 -26.11
N LYS A 619 -18.51 -5.68 -25.72
CA LYS A 619 -19.24 -6.54 -26.66
C LYS A 619 -20.43 -5.81 -27.29
N ILE A 620 -21.19 -5.02 -26.52
CA ILE A 620 -22.28 -4.19 -27.04
C ILE A 620 -21.76 -3.18 -28.05
N LEU A 621 -20.64 -2.51 -27.76
CA LEU A 621 -20.03 -1.53 -28.67
C LEU A 621 -19.42 -2.18 -29.93
N GLY A 622 -19.03 -3.46 -29.87
CA GLY A 622 -18.64 -4.23 -31.05
C GLY A 622 -19.81 -4.49 -32.02
N VAL A 623 -21.03 -4.67 -31.49
CA VAL A 623 -22.25 -4.92 -32.29
C VAL A 623 -22.97 -3.62 -32.67
N TYR A 624 -22.97 -2.63 -31.77
CA TYR A 624 -23.62 -1.33 -31.94
C TYR A 624 -22.65 -0.17 -31.58
N PRO A 625 -21.74 0.19 -32.51
CA PRO A 625 -20.63 1.13 -32.23
C PRO A 625 -21.04 2.55 -31.85
N ASN A 626 -22.26 2.98 -32.20
CA ASN A 626 -22.77 4.33 -31.94
C ASN A 626 -23.63 4.42 -30.67
N SER A 627 -23.59 3.41 -29.79
CA SER A 627 -24.34 3.41 -28.54
C SER A 627 -23.74 4.36 -27.50
N GLN A 628 -24.27 5.57 -27.39
CA GLN A 628 -23.88 6.50 -26.32
C GLN A 628 -24.12 5.92 -24.91
N PRO A 629 -25.26 5.25 -24.62
CA PRO A 629 -25.48 4.64 -23.31
C PRO A 629 -24.46 3.55 -22.95
N ALA A 630 -24.10 2.66 -23.88
CA ALA A 630 -23.11 1.62 -23.61
C ALA A 630 -21.72 2.22 -23.37
N ARG A 631 -21.35 3.28 -24.11
CA ARG A 631 -20.10 4.02 -23.90
C ARG A 631 -20.04 4.67 -22.51
N ASN A 632 -21.11 5.34 -22.08
CA ASN A 632 -21.16 5.97 -20.76
C ASN A 632 -21.10 4.93 -19.62
N LEU A 633 -21.84 3.82 -19.74
CA LEU A 633 -21.87 2.76 -18.73
C LEU A 633 -20.54 1.99 -18.67
N LYS A 634 -19.87 1.77 -19.80
CA LYS A 634 -18.51 1.21 -19.87
C LYS A 634 -17.52 2.01 -19.00
N TYR A 635 -17.49 3.34 -19.18
CA TYR A 635 -16.59 4.18 -18.39
C TYR A 635 -17.03 4.27 -16.93
N LYS A 636 -18.33 4.28 -16.65
CA LYS A 636 -18.87 4.20 -15.28
C LYS A 636 -18.41 2.94 -14.54
N ALA A 637 -18.39 1.79 -15.21
CA ALA A 637 -17.91 0.54 -14.62
C ALA A 637 -16.42 0.63 -14.25
N LEU A 638 -15.57 1.20 -15.12
CA LEU A 638 -14.15 1.43 -14.82
C LEU A 638 -13.94 2.43 -13.68
N ILE A 639 -14.72 3.52 -13.64
CA ILE A 639 -14.70 4.50 -12.53
C ILE A 639 -15.09 3.78 -11.22
N SER A 640 -16.12 2.94 -11.25
CA SER A 640 -16.57 2.17 -10.06
C SER A 640 -15.56 1.13 -9.59
N LEU A 641 -14.72 0.64 -10.50
CA LEU A 641 -13.56 -0.22 -10.20
C LEU A 641 -12.37 0.54 -9.59
N GLY A 642 -12.34 1.88 -9.71
CA GLY A 642 -11.24 2.71 -9.28
C GLY A 642 -10.17 2.97 -10.35
N ALA A 643 -10.42 2.62 -11.61
CA ALA A 643 -9.45 2.68 -12.71
C ALA A 643 -9.47 4.02 -13.47
N TYR A 644 -9.39 5.15 -12.75
CA TYR A 644 -9.62 6.50 -13.31
C TYR A 644 -8.57 6.92 -14.34
N SER A 645 -7.28 6.68 -14.07
CA SER A 645 -6.20 7.01 -15.01
C SER A 645 -6.32 6.25 -16.34
N LEU A 646 -6.81 5.00 -16.27
CA LEU A 646 -7.08 4.20 -17.46
C LEU A 646 -8.28 4.75 -18.25
N VAL A 647 -9.29 5.28 -17.56
CA VAL A 647 -10.45 5.94 -18.19
C VAL A 647 -9.98 7.20 -18.92
N GLU A 648 -9.18 8.05 -18.30
CA GLU A 648 -8.62 9.25 -18.95
C GLU A 648 -7.79 8.89 -20.17
N GLN A 649 -6.85 7.95 -20.04
CA GLN A 649 -6.04 7.49 -21.16
C GLN A 649 -6.92 6.98 -22.31
N LYS A 650 -7.94 6.15 -22.00
CA LYS A 650 -8.85 5.61 -23.02
C LYS A 650 -9.69 6.69 -23.69
N LEU A 651 -10.15 7.69 -22.94
CA LEU A 651 -10.90 8.83 -23.50
C LEU A 651 -10.02 9.70 -24.41
N GLU A 652 -8.74 9.89 -24.05
CA GLU A 652 -7.76 10.60 -24.89
C GLU A 652 -7.43 9.81 -26.17
N GLU A 653 -7.25 8.49 -26.07
CA GLU A 653 -6.97 7.61 -27.20
C GLU A 653 -8.16 7.49 -28.17
N SER A 654 -9.39 7.42 -27.66
CA SER A 654 -10.58 7.20 -28.47
C SER A 654 -11.24 8.49 -28.97
N GLY A 655 -11.07 9.61 -28.25
CA GLY A 655 -11.80 10.85 -28.51
C GLY A 655 -13.32 10.75 -28.23
N ASP A 656 -13.72 9.78 -27.41
CA ASP A 656 -15.11 9.53 -27.04
C ASP A 656 -15.71 10.71 -26.26
N MET A 657 -16.88 11.20 -26.68
CA MET A 657 -17.68 12.10 -25.85
C MET A 657 -18.46 11.28 -24.81
N VAL A 658 -18.41 11.70 -23.54
CA VAL A 658 -19.16 11.10 -22.42
C VAL A 658 -20.11 12.10 -21.80
N ASP A 659 -21.14 11.61 -21.11
CA ASP A 659 -22.09 12.47 -20.43
C ASP A 659 -21.39 13.34 -19.36
N PRO A 660 -21.85 14.58 -19.13
CA PRO A 660 -21.28 15.47 -18.12
C PRO A 660 -21.16 14.84 -16.72
N ALA A 661 -22.15 14.04 -16.30
CA ALA A 661 -22.12 13.35 -15.01
C ALA A 661 -20.98 12.32 -14.88
N ILE A 662 -20.61 11.64 -15.98
CA ILE A 662 -19.47 10.71 -16.00
C ILE A 662 -18.15 11.48 -15.96
N ARG A 663 -18.10 12.63 -16.64
CA ARG A 663 -16.94 13.54 -16.62
C ARG A 663 -16.71 14.10 -15.22
N GLU A 664 -17.75 14.59 -14.54
CA GLU A 664 -17.69 15.05 -13.16
C GLU A 664 -17.23 13.95 -12.19
N ALA A 665 -17.78 12.73 -12.32
CA ALA A 665 -17.38 11.60 -11.51
C ALA A 665 -15.90 11.24 -11.71
N LEU A 666 -15.38 11.34 -12.93
CA LEU A 666 -13.96 11.10 -13.22
C LEU A 666 -13.08 12.14 -12.53
N LEU A 667 -13.36 13.43 -12.74
CA LEU A 667 -12.57 14.55 -12.21
C LEU A 667 -12.57 14.59 -10.67
N GLY A 668 -13.71 14.34 -10.03
CA GLY A 668 -13.81 14.32 -8.57
C GLY A 668 -13.07 13.14 -7.94
N ASN A 669 -13.16 11.95 -8.54
CA ASN A 669 -12.50 10.76 -8.02
C ASN A 669 -10.98 10.77 -8.29
N GLU A 670 -10.52 11.40 -9.38
CA GLU A 670 -9.10 11.61 -9.66
C GLU A 670 -8.40 12.31 -8.47
N ALA A 671 -8.97 13.43 -8.01
CA ALA A 671 -8.45 14.16 -6.85
C ALA A 671 -8.49 13.30 -5.57
N MET A 672 -9.60 12.60 -5.32
CA MET A 672 -9.77 11.82 -4.09
C MET A 672 -8.75 10.68 -3.95
N VAL A 673 -8.41 10.01 -5.05
CA VAL A 673 -7.37 8.97 -5.03
C VAL A 673 -6.00 9.54 -4.67
N ARG A 674 -5.66 10.72 -5.20
CA ARG A 674 -4.40 11.40 -4.86
C ARG A 674 -4.35 11.77 -3.38
N ILE A 675 -5.46 12.21 -2.81
CA ILE A 675 -5.58 12.43 -1.35
C ILE A 675 -5.32 11.12 -0.60
N TRP A 676 -5.99 10.01 -0.97
CA TRP A 676 -5.83 8.71 -0.31
C TRP A 676 -4.43 8.09 -0.46
N TRP A 677 -3.72 8.39 -1.55
CA TRP A 677 -2.34 7.96 -1.74
C TRP A 677 -1.31 8.85 -1.03
N GLY A 678 -1.75 9.92 -0.35
CA GLY A 678 -0.87 10.85 0.34
C GLY A 678 -0.13 11.78 -0.61
N GLU A 679 -0.73 12.12 -1.76
CA GLU A 679 -0.22 13.04 -2.77
C GLU A 679 -1.05 14.35 -2.79
N PRO A 680 -1.11 15.10 -1.68
CA PRO A 680 -2.03 16.24 -1.55
C PRO A 680 -1.67 17.40 -2.49
N ASP A 681 -0.41 17.58 -2.86
CA ASP A 681 -0.02 18.63 -3.80
C ASP A 681 -0.60 18.41 -5.21
N ILE A 682 -0.57 17.15 -5.69
CA ILE A 682 -1.17 16.77 -6.98
C ILE A 682 -2.70 16.87 -6.89
N ALA A 683 -3.27 16.43 -5.77
CA ALA A 683 -4.70 16.57 -5.52
C ALA A 683 -5.16 18.03 -5.56
N LEU A 684 -4.42 18.95 -4.94
CA LEU A 684 -4.73 20.38 -4.94
C LEU A 684 -4.63 20.97 -6.34
N GLU A 685 -3.62 20.60 -7.14
CA GLU A 685 -3.51 21.06 -8.53
C GLU A 685 -4.71 20.61 -9.38
N ILE A 686 -5.17 19.36 -9.21
CA ILE A 686 -6.36 18.84 -9.88
C ILE A 686 -7.61 19.59 -9.43
N LEU A 687 -7.79 19.82 -8.13
CA LEU A 687 -8.97 20.50 -7.59
C LEU A 687 -9.01 21.97 -8.01
N ASP A 688 -7.89 22.67 -7.96
CA ASP A 688 -7.76 24.06 -8.41
C ASP A 688 -8.04 24.15 -9.93
N ARG A 689 -7.51 23.23 -10.74
CA ARG A 689 -7.82 23.11 -12.18
C ARG A 689 -9.32 22.90 -12.41
N ASN A 690 -9.96 22.01 -11.65
CA ASN A 690 -11.40 21.72 -11.78
C ASN A 690 -12.27 22.92 -11.39
N MET A 691 -11.78 23.80 -10.51
CA MET A 691 -12.45 25.06 -10.14
C MET A 691 -12.24 26.17 -11.19
N ASP A 692 -11.05 26.25 -11.80
CA ASP A 692 -10.69 27.26 -12.81
C ASP A 692 -11.29 26.95 -14.19
N HIS A 693 -11.44 25.67 -14.54
CA HIS A 693 -12.16 25.24 -15.73
C HIS A 693 -13.66 25.34 -15.51
N SER A 694 -14.21 26.54 -15.64
CA SER A 694 -15.64 26.73 -15.92
C SER A 694 -15.94 26.25 -17.35
N GLU A 695 -15.79 24.95 -17.60
CA GLU A 695 -16.39 24.34 -18.78
C GLU A 695 -17.90 24.60 -18.73
N GLU A 696 -18.51 24.91 -19.88
CA GLU A 696 -19.93 25.30 -20.01
C GLU A 696 -20.93 24.20 -19.59
N PHE A 697 -20.42 23.08 -19.04
CA PHE A 697 -21.12 21.82 -18.76
C PHE A 697 -21.00 21.31 -17.30
N LEU A 698 -20.17 21.91 -16.44
CA LEU A 698 -20.03 21.49 -15.02
C LEU A 698 -21.14 22.07 -14.15
N SER A 699 -21.71 21.25 -13.26
CA SER A 699 -22.78 21.65 -12.34
C SER A 699 -22.27 22.49 -11.17
N GLU A 700 -23.13 23.38 -10.64
CA GLU A 700 -22.84 24.13 -9.41
C GLU A 700 -22.62 23.21 -8.20
N GLU A 701 -23.32 22.05 -8.17
CA GLU A 701 -23.16 21.03 -7.14
C GLU A 701 -21.75 20.40 -7.17
N PHE A 702 -21.24 20.07 -8.37
CA PHE A 702 -19.88 19.56 -8.53
C PHE A 702 -18.81 20.58 -8.09
N LEU A 703 -18.99 21.85 -8.44
CA LEU A 703 -18.08 22.91 -8.02
C LEU A 703 -18.10 23.10 -6.49
N SER A 704 -19.28 23.07 -5.88
CA SER A 704 -19.42 23.12 -4.41
C SER A 704 -18.74 21.93 -3.73
N ARG A 705 -18.93 20.71 -4.25
CA ARG A 705 -18.21 19.52 -3.78
C ARG A 705 -16.70 19.67 -3.92
N THR A 706 -16.21 20.16 -5.06
CA THR A 706 -14.77 20.34 -5.33
C THR A 706 -14.12 21.29 -4.31
N LYS A 707 -14.78 22.40 -3.97
CA LYS A 707 -14.31 23.32 -2.90
C LYS A 707 -14.22 22.61 -1.54
N ASN A 708 -15.16 21.73 -1.24
CA ASN A 708 -15.19 20.97 0.01
C ASN A 708 -14.13 19.84 0.02
N ASP A 709 -13.93 19.14 -1.09
CA ASP A 709 -12.89 18.10 -1.24
C ASP A 709 -11.48 18.72 -1.15
N ARG A 710 -11.30 19.99 -1.54
CA ARG A 710 -10.06 20.74 -1.33
C ARG A 710 -9.67 20.86 0.15
N VAL A 711 -10.63 20.93 1.07
CA VAL A 711 -10.35 20.93 2.51
C VAL A 711 -9.68 19.63 2.96
N LEU A 712 -10.08 18.49 2.40
CA LEU A 712 -9.46 17.19 2.69
C LEU A 712 -8.00 17.14 2.18
N ALA A 713 -7.74 17.65 0.97
CA ALA A 713 -6.39 17.73 0.43
C ALA A 713 -5.49 18.66 1.28
N LEU A 714 -6.02 19.80 1.73
CA LEU A 714 -5.32 20.71 2.64
C LEU A 714 -5.03 20.08 4.02
N GLN A 715 -5.91 19.20 4.49
CA GLN A 715 -5.74 18.49 5.76
C GLN A 715 -4.55 17.54 5.68
N GLU A 716 -4.45 16.75 4.60
CA GLU A 716 -3.30 15.87 4.36
C GLU A 716 -2.00 16.65 4.23
N LYS A 717 -2.05 17.85 3.63
CA LYS A 717 -0.91 18.79 3.58
C LYS A 717 -0.58 19.45 4.94
N GLN A 718 -1.43 19.27 5.95
CA GLN A 718 -1.34 19.91 7.27
C GLN A 718 -1.38 21.45 7.21
N ASN A 719 -2.05 22.04 6.22
CA ASN A 719 -2.21 23.50 6.13
C ASN A 719 -3.48 23.99 6.85
N MET A 720 -3.47 23.88 8.17
CA MET A 720 -4.67 24.10 9.00
C MET A 720 -5.23 25.52 8.92
N GLN A 721 -4.39 26.53 8.72
CA GLN A 721 -4.86 27.92 8.62
C GLN A 721 -5.64 28.16 7.32
N GLU A 722 -5.24 27.53 6.22
CA GLU A 722 -5.94 27.65 4.94
C GLU A 722 -7.31 26.97 5.00
N ILE A 723 -7.40 25.80 5.66
CA ILE A 723 -8.68 25.12 5.93
C ILE A 723 -9.68 26.04 6.64
N ILE A 724 -9.24 26.69 7.73
CA ILE A 724 -10.10 27.61 8.49
C ILE A 724 -10.57 28.77 7.61
N ASN A 725 -9.68 29.32 6.78
CA ASN A 725 -10.04 30.41 5.88
C ASN A 725 -11.06 29.98 4.82
N GLU A 726 -10.90 28.79 4.22
CA GLU A 726 -11.84 28.24 3.24
C GLU A 726 -13.21 27.98 3.87
N TYR A 727 -13.25 27.37 5.04
CA TYR A 727 -14.50 27.13 5.76
C TYR A 727 -15.25 28.44 6.09
N GLU A 728 -14.55 29.46 6.61
CA GLU A 728 -15.15 30.76 6.90
C GLU A 728 -15.64 31.47 5.63
N ASN A 729 -14.94 31.30 4.50
CA ASN A 729 -15.38 31.81 3.20
C ASN A 729 -16.67 31.12 2.73
N LEU A 730 -16.72 29.79 2.77
CA LEU A 730 -17.91 29.00 2.41
C LEU A 730 -19.12 29.39 3.28
N LYS A 731 -18.89 29.55 4.59
CA LYS A 731 -19.90 29.99 5.55
C LYS A 731 -20.42 31.40 5.25
N ASN A 732 -19.53 32.32 4.87
CA ASN A 732 -19.93 33.69 4.48
C ASN A 732 -20.71 33.74 3.16
N MET A 733 -20.47 32.79 2.26
CA MET A 733 -21.20 32.66 1.00
C MET A 733 -22.57 31.98 1.17
N ASN A 734 -22.92 31.51 2.38
CA ASN A 734 -24.10 30.68 2.65
C ASN A 734 -24.17 29.42 1.76
N GLU A 735 -23.01 28.85 1.40
CA GLU A 735 -22.96 27.56 0.72
C GLU A 735 -23.25 26.42 1.71
N GLU A 736 -23.84 25.32 1.22
CA GLU A 736 -24.07 24.13 2.04
C GLU A 736 -22.74 23.44 2.32
N ILE A 737 -22.38 23.32 3.61
CA ILE A 737 -21.10 22.74 4.03
C ILE A 737 -21.36 21.30 4.47
N PRO A 738 -20.76 20.31 3.80
CA PRO A 738 -20.94 18.92 4.19
C PRO A 738 -20.25 18.57 5.52
N PRO A 739 -20.73 17.53 6.23
CA PRO A 739 -20.21 17.15 7.54
C PRO A 739 -18.71 16.82 7.59
N TRP A 740 -18.13 16.23 6.52
CA TRP A 740 -16.71 15.92 6.49
C TRP A 740 -15.84 17.18 6.49
N THR A 741 -16.24 18.22 5.74
CA THR A 741 -15.58 19.52 5.74
C THR A 741 -15.64 20.16 7.12
N SER A 742 -16.80 20.11 7.78
CA SER A 742 -16.98 20.61 9.15
C SER A 742 -16.07 19.87 10.13
N ASN A 743 -15.99 18.53 10.04
CA ASN A 743 -15.14 17.71 10.89
C ASN A 743 -13.64 17.98 10.69
N SER A 744 -13.20 18.09 9.43
CA SER A 744 -11.82 18.48 9.07
C SER A 744 -11.46 19.86 9.58
N THR A 745 -12.38 20.82 9.45
CA THR A 745 -12.18 22.19 9.94
C THR A 745 -12.13 22.22 11.46
N ALA A 746 -12.96 21.43 12.16
CA ALA A 746 -12.88 21.29 13.61
C ALA A 746 -11.49 20.79 14.05
N GLY A 747 -10.93 19.83 13.32
CA GLY A 747 -9.55 19.36 13.53
C GLY A 747 -8.51 20.46 13.31
N ALA A 748 -8.71 21.31 12.29
CA ALA A 748 -7.85 22.46 12.02
C ALA A 748 -7.92 23.51 13.14
N TYR A 749 -9.12 23.84 13.65
CA TYR A 749 -9.28 24.72 14.81
C TYR A 749 -8.57 24.17 16.04
N LEU A 750 -8.71 22.86 16.30
CA LEU A 750 -8.04 22.20 17.42
C LEU A 750 -6.51 22.32 17.29
N TYR A 751 -5.98 22.05 16.10
CA TYR A 751 -4.55 22.16 15.81
C TYR A 751 -4.01 23.58 16.01
N VAL A 752 -4.78 24.62 15.65
CA VAL A 752 -4.46 26.04 15.85
C VAL A 752 -4.76 26.52 17.28
N ARG A 753 -5.02 25.59 18.22
CA ARG A 753 -5.25 25.85 19.64
C ARG A 753 -6.55 26.60 19.97
N GLN A 754 -7.58 26.40 19.15
CA GLN A 754 -8.94 26.93 19.34
C GLN A 754 -9.93 25.79 19.68
N PRO A 755 -9.75 25.07 20.81
CA PRO A 755 -10.52 23.87 21.13
C PRO A 755 -12.00 24.16 21.39
N GLU A 756 -12.37 25.37 21.82
CA GLU A 756 -13.79 25.73 22.01
C GLU A 756 -14.57 25.73 20.69
N GLN A 757 -13.96 26.26 19.62
CA GLN A 757 -14.56 26.28 18.28
C GLN A 757 -14.57 24.88 17.67
N ALA A 758 -13.48 24.13 17.84
CA ALA A 758 -13.39 22.73 17.43
C ALA A 758 -14.49 21.88 18.07
N LEU A 759 -14.62 21.95 19.41
CA LEU A 759 -15.63 21.19 20.16
C LEU A 759 -17.05 21.53 19.68
N THR A 760 -17.36 22.82 19.54
CA THR A 760 -18.68 23.26 19.08
C THR A 760 -19.01 22.67 17.70
N LEU A 761 -18.04 22.72 16.78
CA LEU A 761 -18.22 22.23 15.41
C LEU A 761 -18.31 20.70 15.35
N TYR A 762 -17.51 19.98 16.14
CA TYR A 762 -17.63 18.52 16.26
C TYR A 762 -18.98 18.09 16.84
N GLU A 763 -19.48 18.78 17.88
CA GLU A 763 -20.80 18.50 18.44
C GLU A 763 -21.94 18.79 17.46
N GLU A 764 -21.84 19.87 16.68
CA GLU A 764 -22.78 20.20 15.61
C GLU A 764 -22.80 19.09 14.54
N THR A 765 -21.62 18.69 14.07
CA THR A 765 -21.45 17.60 13.11
C THR A 765 -22.05 16.29 13.63
N LEU A 766 -21.81 15.95 14.91
CA LEU A 766 -22.36 14.75 15.53
C LEU A 766 -23.89 14.83 15.69
N ARG A 767 -24.44 16.01 15.99
CA ARG A 767 -25.91 16.25 16.08
C ARG A 767 -26.62 16.06 14.74
N GLU A 768 -25.94 16.31 13.63
CA GLU A 768 -26.43 16.03 12.27
C GLU A 768 -26.42 14.52 11.94
N GLY A 769 -25.94 13.68 12.86
CA GLY A 769 -25.90 12.22 12.71
C GLY A 769 -24.69 11.73 11.90
N TRP A 770 -23.71 12.60 11.66
CA TRP A 770 -22.48 12.24 10.99
C TRP A 770 -21.40 11.91 12.03
N ASP A 771 -21.16 10.61 12.19
CA ASP A 771 -19.96 10.07 12.83
C ASP A 771 -19.47 8.97 11.88
N PRO A 772 -18.34 9.18 11.19
CA PRO A 772 -17.80 8.20 10.27
C PRO A 772 -17.62 6.86 10.95
N LEU A 773 -17.56 5.80 10.15
CA LEU A 773 -17.10 4.49 10.63
C LEU A 773 -15.82 4.73 11.45
N TYR A 774 -15.77 4.16 12.66
CA TYR A 774 -14.65 4.31 13.60
C TYR A 774 -14.58 5.62 14.42
N GLY A 775 -15.67 6.38 14.51
CA GLY A 775 -15.85 7.37 15.59
C GLY A 775 -14.94 8.60 15.51
N GLU A 776 -14.57 9.03 14.30
CA GLU A 776 -13.63 10.16 14.09
C GLU A 776 -14.10 11.45 14.76
N THR A 777 -15.38 11.79 14.62
CA THR A 777 -15.96 13.00 15.20
C THR A 777 -15.90 12.94 16.73
N ARG A 778 -16.25 11.79 17.31
CA ARG A 778 -16.14 11.57 18.76
C ARG A 778 -14.68 11.57 19.25
N ARG A 779 -13.72 11.05 18.49
CA ARG A 779 -12.28 11.20 18.81
C ARG A 779 -11.84 12.68 18.78
N GLY A 780 -12.35 13.47 17.85
CA GLY A 780 -12.17 14.92 17.80
C GLY A 780 -12.73 15.65 19.03
N ILE A 781 -13.92 15.25 19.50
CA ILE A 781 -14.52 15.71 20.77
C ILE A 781 -13.61 15.34 21.94
N TYR A 782 -13.18 14.08 22.04
CA TYR A 782 -12.26 13.62 23.07
C TYR A 782 -10.99 14.49 23.12
N ALA A 783 -10.33 14.71 21.98
CA ALA A 783 -9.12 15.51 21.90
C ALA A 783 -9.36 16.98 22.28
N SER A 784 -10.51 17.55 21.87
CA SER A 784 -10.91 18.91 22.22
C SER A 784 -11.17 19.06 23.72
N GLU A 785 -11.88 18.12 24.34
CA GLU A 785 -12.16 18.11 25.78
C GLU A 785 -10.87 17.92 26.61
N VAL A 786 -9.92 17.10 26.12
CA VAL A 786 -8.57 16.98 26.73
C VAL A 786 -7.83 18.32 26.71
N GLU A 787 -7.80 19.02 25.57
CA GLU A 787 -7.15 20.34 25.46
C GLU A 787 -7.84 21.43 26.30
N LEU A 788 -9.15 21.30 26.55
CA LEU A 788 -9.90 22.14 27.50
C LEU A 788 -9.67 21.76 28.97
N GLY A 789 -9.11 20.58 29.23
CA GLY A 789 -8.90 20.04 30.57
C GLY A 789 -10.12 19.29 31.14
N GLU A 790 -11.20 19.13 30.39
CA GLU A 790 -12.44 18.47 30.82
C GLU A 790 -12.31 16.93 30.77
N TYR A 791 -11.34 16.40 31.53
CA TYR A 791 -10.93 14.99 31.46
C TYR A 791 -12.05 13.99 31.79
N GLU A 792 -13.04 14.36 32.61
CA GLU A 792 -14.18 13.48 32.91
C GLU A 792 -15.07 13.28 31.67
N LYS A 793 -15.35 14.35 30.92
CA LYS A 793 -16.12 14.26 29.67
C LYS A 793 -15.34 13.53 28.60
N ALA A 794 -14.04 13.82 28.46
CA ALA A 794 -13.15 13.11 27.55
C ALA A 794 -13.14 11.60 27.84
N GLY A 795 -13.11 11.21 29.12
CA GLY A 795 -13.20 9.81 29.54
C GLY A 795 -14.52 9.15 29.16
N ALA A 796 -15.64 9.85 29.35
CA ALA A 796 -16.97 9.35 28.98
C ALA A 796 -17.08 9.05 27.48
N VAL A 797 -16.53 9.92 26.62
CA VAL A 797 -16.48 9.70 25.16
C VAL A 797 -15.69 8.42 24.81
N LEU A 798 -14.54 8.20 25.46
CA LEU A 798 -13.76 6.98 25.25
C LEU A 798 -14.47 5.72 25.76
N GLU A 799 -15.20 5.79 26.87
CA GLU A 799 -15.99 4.68 27.39
C GLU A 799 -17.15 4.31 26.46
N GLU A 800 -17.83 5.29 25.89
CA GLU A 800 -18.88 5.09 24.89
C GLU A 800 -18.34 4.43 23.62
N LEU A 801 -17.24 4.97 23.07
CA LEU A 801 -16.57 4.40 21.90
C LEU A 801 -16.09 2.96 22.17
N ASP A 802 -15.53 2.71 23.35
CA ASP A 802 -15.08 1.37 23.75
C ASP A 802 -16.27 0.40 23.92
N ALA A 803 -17.42 0.84 24.41
CA ALA A 803 -18.59 -0.02 24.56
C ALA A 803 -19.21 -0.41 23.20
N GLU A 804 -19.18 0.50 22.23
CA GLU A 804 -19.76 0.29 20.90
C GLU A 804 -18.85 -0.48 19.95
N MET A 805 -17.54 -0.28 20.03
CA MET A 805 -16.61 -0.91 19.09
C MET A 805 -16.32 -2.38 19.46
N PRO A 806 -16.61 -3.34 18.57
CA PRO A 806 -16.26 -4.73 18.78
C PRO A 806 -14.74 -4.94 18.65
N THR A 807 -14.22 -6.00 19.25
CA THR A 807 -12.80 -6.38 19.16
C THR A 807 -12.40 -6.94 17.81
N GLU A 808 -13.35 -7.54 17.09
CA GLU A 808 -13.17 -8.11 15.76
C GLU A 808 -14.25 -7.53 14.82
N ILE A 809 -13.88 -7.29 13.56
CA ILE A 809 -14.79 -6.80 12.52
C ILE A 809 -14.72 -7.70 11.29
N ILE A 810 -15.82 -7.80 10.55
CA ILE A 810 -15.84 -8.45 9.23
C ILE A 810 -15.62 -7.36 8.19
N HIS A 811 -14.42 -7.30 7.61
CA HIS A 811 -14.11 -6.38 6.53
C HIS A 811 -13.92 -7.17 5.24
N ARG A 812 -14.70 -6.83 4.19
CA ARG A 812 -14.68 -7.54 2.89
C ARG A 812 -14.87 -9.06 3.02
N GLY A 813 -15.72 -9.49 3.95
CA GLY A 813 -16.01 -10.91 4.21
C GLY A 813 -14.96 -11.66 5.03
N ILE A 814 -13.90 -10.98 5.48
CA ILE A 814 -12.82 -11.58 6.29
C ILE A 814 -12.98 -11.08 7.74
N LEU A 815 -13.03 -12.03 8.68
CA LEU A 815 -12.93 -11.71 10.11
C LEU A 815 -11.50 -11.27 10.43
N GLN A 816 -11.34 -10.06 10.95
CA GLN A 816 -10.05 -9.50 11.33
C GLN A 816 -10.16 -8.75 12.65
N ASP A 817 -9.03 -8.62 13.36
CA ASP A 817 -8.93 -7.79 14.55
C ASP A 817 -9.28 -6.34 14.20
N ASN A 818 -10.01 -5.68 15.10
CA ASN A 818 -10.37 -4.29 14.93
C ASN A 818 -9.24 -3.38 15.45
N TRP A 819 -8.38 -2.90 14.55
CA TRP A 819 -7.28 -2.00 14.93
C TRP A 819 -7.77 -0.69 15.58
N TRP A 820 -8.98 -0.24 15.27
CA TRP A 820 -9.56 0.95 15.91
C TRP A 820 -9.92 0.74 17.38
N LYS A 821 -10.22 -0.51 17.76
CA LYS A 821 -10.38 -0.90 19.16
C LYS A 821 -9.08 -0.72 19.93
N GLU A 822 -7.95 -1.04 19.29
CA GLU A 822 -6.63 -0.79 19.86
C GLU A 822 -6.35 0.70 19.98
N GLU A 823 -6.72 1.50 18.98
CA GLU A 823 -6.53 2.95 19.02
C GLU A 823 -7.31 3.64 20.16
N ILE A 824 -8.53 3.17 20.48
CA ILE A 824 -9.26 3.61 21.68
C ILE A 824 -8.47 3.29 22.94
N GLY A 825 -7.85 2.11 23.01
CA GLY A 825 -6.95 1.74 24.09
C GLY A 825 -5.76 2.68 24.19
N TYR A 826 -5.07 2.94 23.08
CA TYR A 826 -4.00 3.93 23.01
C TYR A 826 -4.44 5.32 23.50
N ASN A 827 -5.60 5.82 23.06
CA ASN A 827 -6.16 7.09 23.51
C ASN A 827 -6.48 7.08 25.01
N ARG A 828 -6.99 5.96 25.55
CA ARG A 828 -7.20 5.78 26.99
C ARG A 828 -5.89 5.82 27.78
N ALA A 829 -4.80 5.29 27.24
CA ALA A 829 -3.49 5.39 27.86
C ALA A 829 -3.02 6.86 27.97
N TRP A 830 -3.19 7.64 26.90
CA TRP A 830 -2.89 9.07 26.90
C TRP A 830 -3.81 9.88 27.81
N TRP A 831 -5.09 9.52 27.87
CA TRP A 831 -6.03 10.11 28.83
C TRP A 831 -5.55 9.97 30.28
N TYR A 832 -4.95 8.83 30.66
CA TYR A 832 -4.29 8.69 31.96
C TYR A 832 -3.04 9.58 32.08
N LEU A 833 -2.21 9.66 31.04
CA LEU A 833 -1.00 10.50 31.04
C LEU A 833 -1.35 11.98 31.22
N TYR A 834 -2.32 12.52 30.49
CA TYR A 834 -2.73 13.93 30.59
C TYR A 834 -3.27 14.29 31.98
N GLN A 835 -3.80 13.31 32.73
CA GLN A 835 -4.26 13.48 34.10
C GLN A 835 -3.16 13.28 35.16
N ASP A 836 -1.91 13.07 34.76
CA ASP A 836 -0.79 12.74 35.67
C ASP A 836 -0.99 11.39 36.41
N ARG A 837 -1.79 10.48 35.84
CA ARG A 837 -2.02 9.11 36.34
C ARG A 837 -1.01 8.14 35.73
N LEU A 838 0.27 8.48 35.87
CA LEU A 838 1.37 7.84 35.14
C LEU A 838 1.52 6.35 35.45
N ALA A 839 1.29 5.95 36.71
CA ALA A 839 1.37 4.55 37.12
C ALA A 839 0.29 3.67 36.47
N GLU A 840 -0.93 4.20 36.35
CA GLU A 840 -2.05 3.51 35.72
C GLU A 840 -1.84 3.40 34.21
N SER A 841 -1.39 4.50 33.58
CA SER A 841 -1.04 4.52 32.17
C SER A 841 0.06 3.49 31.85
N GLN A 842 1.15 3.45 32.64
CA GLN A 842 2.22 2.48 32.44
C GLN A 842 1.67 1.04 32.50
N ARG A 843 0.93 0.67 33.55
CA ARG A 843 0.40 -0.69 33.70
C ARG A 843 -0.50 -1.07 32.51
N TYR A 844 -1.31 -0.11 32.05
CA TYR A 844 -2.20 -0.30 30.92
C TYR A 844 -1.43 -0.47 29.61
N LEU A 845 -0.43 0.37 29.35
CA LEU A 845 0.44 0.29 28.17
C LEU A 845 1.31 -0.98 28.15
N GLU A 846 1.82 -1.43 29.30
CA GLU A 846 2.57 -2.68 29.41
C GLU A 846 1.69 -3.89 29.07
N ASN A 847 0.40 -3.86 29.44
CA ASN A 847 -0.57 -4.88 29.04
C ASN A 847 -0.87 -4.84 27.54
N LEU A 848 -1.10 -3.65 26.97
CA LEU A 848 -1.27 -3.50 25.51
C LEU A 848 -0.03 -3.99 24.75
N LEU A 849 1.17 -3.68 25.25
CA LEU A 849 2.43 -4.08 24.64
C LEU A 849 2.66 -5.59 24.75
N TYR A 850 2.17 -6.24 25.81
CA TYR A 850 2.20 -7.71 25.93
C TYR A 850 1.38 -8.38 24.84
N ILE A 851 0.23 -7.80 24.47
CA ILE A 851 -0.65 -8.29 23.40
C ILE A 851 -0.03 -7.98 22.02
N GLY A 852 0.47 -6.75 21.83
CA GLY A 852 1.03 -6.25 20.58
C GLY A 852 2.47 -5.74 20.72
N PRO A 853 3.49 -6.61 20.87
CA PRO A 853 4.85 -6.19 21.15
C PRO A 853 5.51 -5.42 20.00
N ALA A 854 4.96 -5.49 18.78
CA ALA A 854 5.47 -4.75 17.63
C ALA A 854 4.75 -3.40 17.39
N ASN A 855 3.74 -3.06 18.20
CA ASN A 855 2.98 -1.83 18.01
C ASN A 855 3.81 -0.59 18.41
N LEU A 856 4.08 0.27 17.43
CA LEU A 856 4.94 1.45 17.62
C LEU A 856 4.25 2.54 18.46
N HIS A 857 2.94 2.75 18.30
CA HIS A 857 2.20 3.76 19.06
C HIS A 857 2.19 3.46 20.56
N THR A 858 1.91 2.22 20.93
CA THR A 858 1.95 1.76 22.32
C THR A 858 3.35 1.91 22.93
N ARG A 859 4.41 1.56 22.19
CA ARG A 859 5.80 1.77 22.64
C ARG A 859 6.14 3.25 22.81
N THR A 860 5.73 4.10 21.87
CA THR A 860 5.94 5.56 21.94
C THR A 860 5.27 6.15 23.19
N ALA A 861 4.02 5.79 23.47
CA ALA A 861 3.31 6.22 24.68
C ALA A 861 3.99 5.71 25.96
N LEU A 862 4.48 4.47 25.96
CA LEU A 862 5.19 3.89 27.11
C LEU A 862 6.53 4.58 27.36
N ALA A 863 7.29 4.88 26.32
CA ALA A 863 8.52 5.64 26.40
C ALA A 863 8.26 7.05 26.97
N GLN A 864 7.19 7.70 26.52
CA GLN A 864 6.77 9.00 27.06
C GLN A 864 6.36 8.90 28.53
N ALA A 865 5.63 7.85 28.92
CA ALA A 865 5.29 7.58 30.31
C ALA A 865 6.57 7.45 31.16
N TYR A 866 7.56 6.69 30.70
CA TYR A 866 8.85 6.56 31.39
C TYR A 866 9.57 7.91 31.55
N LEU A 867 9.57 8.78 30.54
CA LEU A 867 10.09 10.16 30.68
C LEU A 867 9.38 10.92 31.80
N TRP A 868 8.04 10.95 31.79
CA TRP A 868 7.27 11.71 32.78
C TRP A 868 7.37 11.14 34.19
N ARG A 869 7.60 9.83 34.34
CA ARG A 869 7.88 9.18 35.63
C ARG A 869 9.27 9.54 36.18
N GLY A 870 10.16 10.04 35.32
CA GLY A 870 11.54 10.41 35.67
C GLY A 870 12.57 9.33 35.39
N TRP A 871 12.33 8.47 34.39
CA TRP A 871 13.25 7.41 33.98
C TRP A 871 13.77 7.64 32.55
N PRO A 872 14.62 8.67 32.35
CA PRO A 872 15.07 9.06 31.03
C PRO A 872 15.92 7.99 30.34
N ARG A 873 16.69 7.17 31.05
CA ARG A 873 17.48 6.08 30.42
C ARG A 873 16.57 4.97 29.93
N LYS A 874 15.57 4.62 30.73
CA LYS A 874 14.57 3.61 30.34
C LYS A 874 13.78 4.07 29.12
N ALA A 875 13.39 5.34 29.08
CA ALA A 875 12.71 5.93 27.94
C ALA A 875 13.58 5.98 26.67
N LEU A 876 14.85 6.40 26.79
CA LEU A 876 15.77 6.46 25.64
C LEU A 876 15.92 5.09 24.98
N LYS A 877 16.12 4.04 25.79
CA LYS A 877 16.22 2.67 25.30
C LYS A 877 14.96 2.23 24.55
N GLU A 878 13.79 2.63 25.01
CA GLU A 878 12.52 2.30 24.35
C GLU A 878 12.40 3.03 23.00
N PHE A 879 12.78 4.31 22.95
CA PHE A 879 12.85 5.06 21.69
C PHE A 879 13.89 4.49 20.71
N GLU A 880 15.06 4.02 21.19
CA GLU A 880 16.04 3.33 20.36
C GLU A 880 15.47 2.05 19.74
N ILE A 881 14.70 1.26 20.52
CA ILE A 881 13.99 0.08 19.98
C ILE A 881 13.04 0.52 18.86
N ILE A 882 12.22 1.56 19.08
CA ILE A 882 11.30 2.09 18.06
C ILE A 882 12.06 2.50 16.79
N GLN A 883 13.21 3.18 16.91
CA GLN A 883 14.03 3.56 15.75
C GLN A 883 14.56 2.33 14.99
N THR A 884 14.96 1.27 15.68
CA THR A 884 15.43 0.03 15.01
C THR A 884 14.31 -0.73 14.33
N MET A 885 13.10 -0.71 14.89
CA MET A 885 11.91 -1.33 14.30
C MET A 885 11.36 -0.55 13.11
N ASN A 886 11.46 0.78 13.16
CA ASN A 886 11.03 1.69 12.10
C ASN A 886 12.14 1.93 11.05
N ALA A 887 13.26 1.21 11.13
CA ALA A 887 14.32 1.31 10.14
C ALA A 887 13.74 0.88 8.78
N PRO A 888 13.79 1.75 7.74
CA PRO A 888 13.24 1.41 6.45
C PRO A 888 13.96 0.16 5.95
N LEU A 889 13.20 -0.90 5.63
CA LEU A 889 13.68 -1.90 4.69
C LEU A 889 14.04 -1.12 3.42
N ILE A 890 15.33 -0.90 3.21
CA ILE A 890 15.86 -0.16 2.08
C ILE A 890 15.45 -0.92 0.81
N ASP A 891 14.34 -0.52 0.20
CA ASP A 891 14.15 -0.68 -1.23
C ASP A 891 14.36 0.71 -1.85
N ALA A 892 15.45 0.85 -2.60
CA ALA A 892 15.95 2.11 -3.12
C ALA A 892 15.14 2.64 -4.31
N GLN A 893 13.97 2.05 -4.62
CA GLN A 893 13.20 2.36 -5.81
C GLN A 893 11.82 2.96 -5.56
N THR A 894 11.32 2.96 -4.33
CA THR A 894 10.04 3.61 -4.00
C THR A 894 10.31 4.91 -3.24
N GLU A 895 9.98 6.05 -3.86
CA GLU A 895 9.82 7.37 -3.20
C GLU A 895 8.72 7.39 -2.13
N TYR A 896 8.13 6.23 -1.82
CA TYR A 896 7.19 6.06 -0.73
C TYR A 896 7.95 5.95 0.60
N THR A 897 8.24 7.10 1.22
CA THR A 897 8.58 7.13 2.65
C THR A 897 7.38 6.61 3.43
N PRO A 898 7.50 5.54 4.25
CA PRO A 898 6.51 5.27 5.29
C PRO A 898 6.29 6.56 6.06
N THR A 899 5.04 6.90 6.38
CA THR A 899 4.70 8.03 7.24
C THR A 899 5.59 7.96 8.47
N GLU A 900 6.64 8.77 8.50
CA GLU A 900 7.58 8.75 9.60
C GLU A 900 6.80 9.10 10.86
N ASP A 901 6.85 8.25 11.89
CA ASP A 901 6.19 8.54 13.16
C ASP A 901 6.87 9.76 13.82
N ILE A 902 6.39 10.96 13.48
CA ILE A 902 6.87 12.25 13.96
C ILE A 902 6.82 12.29 15.49
N THR A 903 5.77 11.72 16.09
CA THR A 903 5.58 11.69 17.54
C THR A 903 6.71 10.93 18.23
N SER A 904 7.08 9.76 17.71
CA SER A 904 8.21 8.98 18.24
C SER A 904 9.54 9.75 18.14
N LYS A 905 9.78 10.45 17.02
CA LYS A 905 11.02 11.23 16.82
C LYS A 905 11.09 12.45 17.74
N VAL A 906 9.95 13.13 17.96
CA VAL A 906 9.85 14.24 18.91
C VAL A 906 10.11 13.76 20.34
N GLY A 907 9.50 12.64 20.75
CA GLY A 907 9.75 12.00 22.03
C GLY A 907 11.22 11.58 22.21
N TYR A 908 11.83 11.04 21.16
CA TYR A 908 13.25 10.67 21.15
C TYR A 908 14.17 11.89 21.34
N CYS A 909 13.87 13.04 20.72
CA CYS A 909 14.63 14.27 20.97
C CYS A 909 14.58 14.71 22.43
N TYR A 910 13.42 14.62 23.09
CA TYR A 910 13.31 14.90 24.54
C TYR A 910 14.13 13.90 25.36
N ALA A 911 14.06 12.60 25.03
CA ALA A 911 14.83 11.58 25.72
C ALA A 911 16.35 11.79 25.57
N LEU A 912 16.82 12.16 24.38
CA LEU A 912 18.24 12.50 24.15
C LEU A 912 18.68 13.70 24.99
N ASP A 913 17.88 14.77 25.04
CA ASP A 913 18.22 15.97 25.81
C ASP A 913 18.33 15.69 27.32
N GLU A 914 17.39 14.92 27.88
CA GLU A 914 17.41 14.49 29.29
C GLU A 914 18.61 13.60 29.63
N ASN A 915 19.11 12.82 28.65
CA ASN A 915 20.28 11.96 28.77
C ASN A 915 21.63 12.65 28.45
N ASP A 916 21.67 13.99 28.40
CA ASP A 916 22.87 14.80 28.09
C ASP A 916 23.39 14.67 26.65
N GLU A 917 22.54 14.21 25.72
CA GLU A 917 22.79 14.17 24.28
C GLU A 917 22.14 15.36 23.55
N GLY A 918 22.08 16.52 24.22
CA GLY A 918 21.36 17.71 23.76
C GLY A 918 21.83 18.29 22.41
N ILE A 919 23.06 18.00 21.97
CA ILE A 919 23.57 18.39 20.64
C ILE A 919 22.87 17.58 19.55
N GLN A 920 22.81 16.26 19.74
CA GLN A 920 22.17 15.34 18.80
C GLN A 920 20.67 15.63 18.76
N ALA A 921 20.05 15.86 19.92
CA ALA A 921 18.65 16.26 20.02
C ALA A 921 18.35 17.53 19.20
N ARG A 922 19.16 18.59 19.35
CA ARG A 922 19.01 19.85 18.60
C ARG A 922 19.28 19.69 17.10
N ALA A 923 20.27 18.87 16.72
CA ALA A 923 20.57 18.59 15.33
C ALA A 923 19.40 17.90 14.65
N LEU A 924 18.84 16.86 15.30
CA LEU A 924 17.68 16.13 14.84
C LEU A 924 16.43 17.03 14.81
N ALA A 925 16.19 17.84 15.83
CA ALA A 925 15.05 18.77 15.86
C ALA A 925 15.10 19.80 14.71
N LYS A 926 16.29 20.32 14.36
CA LYS A 926 16.48 21.23 13.23
C LYS A 926 16.32 20.52 11.89
N GLU A 927 16.77 19.28 11.78
CA GLU A 927 16.54 18.45 10.59
C GLU A 927 15.04 18.21 10.37
N LEU A 928 14.32 17.84 11.43
CA LEU A 928 12.87 17.67 11.39
C LEU A 928 12.14 18.95 11.00
N LEU A 929 12.58 20.12 11.50
CA LEU A 929 11.98 21.40 11.12
C LEU A 929 12.21 21.77 9.64
N ARG A 930 13.36 21.38 9.07
CA ARG A 930 13.62 21.59 7.64
C ARG A 930 12.74 20.68 6.78
N LYS A 931 12.47 19.46 7.23
CA LYS A 931 11.65 18.48 6.52
C LYS A 931 10.15 18.79 6.64
N TYR A 932 9.70 19.22 7.82
CA TYR A 932 8.29 19.49 8.14
C TYR A 932 8.11 20.87 8.77
N PRO A 933 8.28 21.96 7.99
CA PRO A 933 8.29 23.33 8.52
C PRO A 933 6.93 23.78 9.08
N THR A 934 5.82 23.22 8.60
CA THR A 934 4.44 23.55 9.01
C THR A 934 3.94 22.75 10.21
N ASN A 935 4.64 21.68 10.61
CA ASN A 935 4.19 20.81 11.68
C ASN A 935 4.40 21.46 13.06
N THR A 936 3.31 21.65 13.81
CA THR A 936 3.30 22.39 15.07
C THR A 936 4.00 21.63 16.21
N HIS A 937 3.99 20.28 16.22
CA HIS A 937 4.73 19.52 17.22
C HIS A 937 6.24 19.71 17.07
N ILE A 938 6.73 19.75 15.83
CA ILE A 938 8.15 20.00 15.53
C ILE A 938 8.53 21.46 15.80
N GLN A 939 7.65 22.42 15.48
CA GLN A 939 7.85 23.83 15.86
C GLN A 939 7.93 23.98 17.38
N ARG A 940 7.05 23.32 18.15
CA ARG A 940 7.08 23.32 19.62
C ARG A 940 8.37 22.69 20.17
N LEU A 941 8.85 21.60 19.57
CA LEU A 941 10.13 20.99 19.94
C LEU A 941 11.30 21.96 19.72
N ASN A 942 11.33 22.66 18.59
CA ASN A 942 12.38 23.66 18.33
C ASN A 942 12.25 24.85 19.27
N ARG A 943 11.03 25.32 19.54
CA ARG A 943 10.75 26.37 20.54
C ARG A 943 11.23 25.98 21.93
N TYR A 944 11.07 24.72 22.34
CA TYR A 944 11.60 24.19 23.59
C TYR A 944 13.12 24.37 23.69
N PHE A 945 13.87 24.00 22.63
CA PHE A 945 15.32 24.21 22.59
C PHE A 945 15.72 25.68 22.51
N GLU A 946 14.97 26.51 21.78
CA GLU A 946 15.20 27.96 21.75
C GLU A 946 15.07 28.58 23.14
N VAL A 947 14.04 28.20 23.90
CA VAL A 947 13.83 28.71 25.27
C VAL A 947 14.93 28.22 26.22
N GLN A 948 15.43 27.00 26.07
CA GLN A 948 16.59 26.52 26.84
C GLN A 948 17.88 27.30 26.53
N ASP A 949 18.03 27.75 25.27
CA ASP A 949 19.21 28.49 24.82
C ASP A 949 19.11 30.01 25.10
N MET A 950 17.99 30.48 25.67
CA MET A 950 17.80 31.87 26.12
C MET A 950 18.57 32.19 27.39
N ARG A 951 18.81 33.48 27.62
CA ARG A 951 19.34 33.94 28.90
C ARG A 951 18.24 33.85 29.95
N THR A 952 18.58 33.40 31.15
CA THR A 952 17.62 33.34 32.25
C THR A 952 17.96 34.40 33.28
N PHE A 953 16.98 35.24 33.61
CA PHE A 953 16.99 36.13 34.75
C PHE A 953 16.13 35.52 35.86
N THR A 954 16.73 35.32 37.02
CA THR A 954 16.04 34.86 38.23
C THR A 954 16.18 35.91 39.32
N LEU A 955 15.07 36.32 39.90
CA LEU A 955 15.01 37.15 41.10
C LEU A 955 14.38 36.33 42.22
N ASP A 956 15.13 36.11 43.29
CA ASP A 956 14.62 35.53 44.53
C ASP A 956 14.59 36.62 45.58
N ALA A 957 13.47 36.77 46.28
CA ALA A 957 13.32 37.70 47.39
C ALA A 957 12.59 37.01 48.53
N SER A 958 13.11 37.11 49.75
CA SER A 958 12.45 36.56 50.93
C SER A 958 12.59 37.47 52.14
N VAL A 959 11.60 37.37 53.03
CA VAL A 959 11.52 38.12 54.27
C VAL A 959 11.06 37.17 55.35
N ALA A 960 11.83 37.01 56.42
CA ALA A 960 11.48 36.17 57.56
C ALA A 960 11.44 36.99 58.85
N ASN A 961 10.44 36.74 59.69
CA ASN A 961 10.25 37.38 60.98
C ASN A 961 10.09 36.30 62.04
N GLU A 962 10.96 36.30 63.05
CA GLU A 962 10.87 35.45 64.23
C GLU A 962 10.49 36.31 65.44
N ILE A 963 9.39 35.95 66.12
CA ILE A 963 8.90 36.68 67.29
C ILE A 963 9.09 35.82 68.55
N PRO A 964 9.80 36.33 69.58
CA PRO A 964 10.38 37.67 69.68
C PRO A 964 11.80 37.80 69.07
N GLY A 965 12.01 38.82 68.24
CA GLY A 965 13.28 39.54 68.21
C GLY A 965 14.26 39.31 67.06
N ALA A 966 13.95 38.54 66.01
CA ALA A 966 14.84 38.44 64.84
C ALA A 966 14.11 38.67 63.52
N HIS A 967 14.74 39.36 62.57
CA HIS A 967 14.20 39.63 61.25
C HIS A 967 15.28 39.49 60.18
N GLU A 968 14.90 38.88 59.06
CA GLU A 968 15.75 38.69 57.90
C GLU A 968 15.09 39.26 56.65
N THR A 969 15.86 39.95 55.83
CA THR A 969 15.51 40.26 54.45
C THR A 969 16.62 39.78 53.52
N TYR A 970 16.24 39.01 52.50
CA TYR A 970 17.14 38.48 51.49
C TYR A 970 16.59 38.81 50.11
N TRP A 971 17.46 39.23 49.19
CA TRP A 971 17.16 39.12 47.78
C TRP A 971 18.42 38.78 46.98
N SER A 972 18.25 38.01 45.91
CA SER A 972 19.30 37.71 44.95
C SER A 972 18.80 37.85 43.53
N VAL A 973 19.67 38.38 42.69
CA VAL A 973 19.49 38.41 41.24
C VAL A 973 20.54 37.50 40.62
N LYS A 974 20.12 36.53 39.82
CA LYS A 974 20.97 35.63 39.05
C LYS A 974 20.70 35.82 37.57
N LEU A 975 21.76 35.96 36.79
CA LEU A 975 21.73 36.03 35.33
C LEU A 975 22.53 34.86 34.75
N ASP A 976 21.84 33.95 34.07
CA ASP A 976 22.42 32.81 33.39
C ASP A 976 22.65 33.13 31.91
N GLN A 977 23.86 32.83 31.43
CA GLN A 977 24.24 32.85 30.02
C GLN A 977 24.56 31.41 29.59
N PRO A 978 23.68 30.76 28.81
CA PRO A 978 24.00 29.46 28.23
C PRO A 978 25.16 29.62 27.23
N LEU A 979 26.13 28.72 27.31
CA LEU A 979 27.27 28.62 26.37
C LEU A 979 27.13 27.38 25.48
N TYR A 980 26.52 26.33 26.01
CA TYR A 980 26.32 25.03 25.39
C TYR A 980 25.10 24.36 26.05
N PRO A 981 24.44 23.37 25.42
CA PRO A 981 23.44 22.54 26.11
C PRO A 981 23.96 22.07 27.47
N TRP A 982 23.20 22.32 28.53
CA TRP A 982 23.55 21.98 29.92
C TRP A 982 24.89 22.54 30.43
N ARG A 983 25.40 23.62 29.81
CA ARG A 983 26.59 24.36 30.28
C ARG A 983 26.35 25.85 30.21
N LYS A 984 26.38 26.49 31.36
CA LYS A 984 26.11 27.92 31.50
C LYS A 984 27.13 28.58 32.41
N ILE A 985 27.43 29.83 32.13
CA ILE A 985 28.08 30.73 33.08
C ILE A 985 27.00 31.61 33.68
N PHE A 986 27.16 31.98 34.93
CA PHE A 986 26.20 32.83 35.60
C PHE A 986 26.88 33.88 36.45
N ALA A 987 26.22 35.03 36.57
CA ALA A 987 26.57 36.06 37.52
C ALA A 987 25.42 36.22 38.51
N MET A 988 25.75 36.35 39.79
CA MET A 988 24.77 36.50 40.85
C MET A 988 25.15 37.67 41.75
N TYR A 989 24.16 38.46 42.16
CA TYR A 989 24.31 39.45 43.22
C TYR A 989 23.28 39.14 44.30
N ALA A 990 23.76 38.90 45.51
CA ALA A 990 22.92 38.61 46.67
C ALA A 990 23.10 39.70 47.73
N TRP A 991 21.99 40.12 48.31
CA TRP A 991 21.93 41.02 49.45
C TRP A 991 21.13 40.35 50.56
N GLN A 992 21.71 40.28 51.75
CA GLN A 992 21.09 39.67 52.91
C GLN A 992 21.33 40.54 54.13
N GLN A 993 20.27 40.76 54.89
CA GLN A 993 20.32 41.58 56.09
C GLN A 993 19.59 40.88 57.22
N ALA A 994 20.30 40.73 58.34
CA ALA A 994 19.81 40.06 59.55
C ALA A 994 19.84 41.02 60.74
N PHE A 995 18.78 41.00 61.54
CA PHE A 995 18.66 41.77 62.78
C PHE A 995 18.32 40.86 63.94
N GLN A 996 18.94 41.09 65.09
CA GLN A 996 18.57 40.48 66.37
C GLN A 996 18.77 41.48 67.51
N GLY A 997 17.67 41.93 68.13
CA GLY A 997 17.73 43.01 69.13
C GLY A 997 18.35 44.29 68.55
N ASP A 998 19.45 44.77 69.14
CA ASP A 998 20.24 45.92 68.64
C ASP A 998 21.33 45.52 67.63
N SER A 999 21.59 44.21 67.44
CA SER A 999 22.61 43.69 66.53
C SER A 999 22.09 43.62 65.11
N ARG A 1000 22.95 44.00 64.15
CA ARG A 1000 22.66 44.02 62.71
C ARG A 1000 23.87 43.52 61.93
N ASP A 1001 23.59 42.66 60.96
CA ASP A 1001 24.54 42.21 59.94
C ASP A 1001 23.99 42.50 58.52
N ASP A 1002 24.85 42.88 57.58
CA ASP A 1002 24.47 43.31 56.22
C ASP A 1002 25.49 42.83 55.19
N VAL A 1003 25.20 41.67 54.59
CA VAL A 1003 26.09 41.02 53.62
C VAL A 1003 25.65 41.37 52.21
N ARG A 1004 26.60 41.84 51.40
CA ARG A 1004 26.42 42.02 49.95
C ARG A 1004 27.49 41.25 49.20
N ARG A 1005 27.06 40.39 48.30
CA ARG A 1005 27.93 39.44 47.64
C ARG A 1005 27.72 39.43 46.14
N ALA A 1006 28.79 39.70 45.41
CA ALA A 1006 28.85 39.49 43.97
C ALA A 1006 29.53 38.13 43.69
N SER A 1007 28.91 37.31 42.85
CA SER A 1007 29.40 35.98 42.51
C SER A 1007 29.41 35.75 41.01
N ILE A 1008 30.39 35.00 40.54
CA ILE A 1008 30.45 34.51 39.17
C ILE A 1008 30.70 33.01 39.27
N GLY A 1009 29.92 32.23 38.54
CA GLY A 1009 30.03 30.79 38.55
C GLY A 1009 29.84 30.18 37.17
N MET A 1010 30.12 28.89 37.12
CA MET A 1010 29.89 28.04 35.98
C MET A 1010 29.15 26.79 36.45
N ASP A 1011 28.13 26.43 35.69
CA ASP A 1011 27.38 25.20 35.81
C ASP A 1011 27.73 24.35 34.60
N TRP A 1012 28.29 23.16 34.87
CA TRP A 1012 28.88 22.28 33.87
C TRP A 1012 28.44 20.83 34.08
N ARG A 1013 27.53 20.37 33.21
CA ARG A 1013 27.26 18.94 33.03
C ARG A 1013 28.32 18.30 32.11
N LEU A 1014 29.15 17.42 32.65
CA LEU A 1014 30.27 16.79 31.93
C LEU A 1014 29.78 15.66 31.03
N ASN A 1015 28.92 14.82 31.60
CA ASN A 1015 28.16 13.77 30.93
C ASN A 1015 26.84 13.58 31.70
N ARG A 1016 26.00 12.63 31.26
CA ARG A 1016 24.74 12.28 31.93
C ARG A 1016 24.87 12.04 33.43
N ASP A 1017 25.97 11.43 33.87
CA ASP A 1017 26.15 10.94 35.23
C ASP A 1017 26.83 11.98 36.14
N TRP A 1018 27.61 12.92 35.60
CA TRP A 1018 28.41 13.87 36.38
C TRP A 1018 28.09 15.33 36.06
N TRP A 1019 27.76 16.08 37.10
CA TRP A 1019 27.45 17.51 37.03
C TRP A 1019 28.25 18.29 38.07
N PHE A 1020 28.88 19.38 37.66
CA PHE A 1020 29.72 20.23 38.47
C PHE A 1020 29.21 21.67 38.45
N ILE A 1021 29.11 22.31 39.61
CA ILE A 1021 28.91 23.75 39.72
C ILE A 1021 30.09 24.30 40.51
N ALA A 1022 30.70 25.36 40.02
CA ALA A 1022 31.77 26.07 40.71
C ALA A 1022 31.46 27.56 40.70
N MET A 1023 31.59 28.22 41.85
CA MET A 1023 31.29 29.63 42.00
C MET A 1023 32.34 30.32 42.86
N LEU A 1024 32.81 31.46 42.36
CA LEU A 1024 33.65 32.39 43.10
C LEU A 1024 32.79 33.56 43.55
N SER A 1025 32.88 33.93 44.82
CA SER A 1025 32.13 35.04 45.39
C SER A 1025 33.06 36.04 46.06
N GLN A 1026 32.65 37.30 46.09
CA GLN A 1026 33.35 38.38 46.78
C GLN A 1026 32.34 39.24 47.55
N ASP A 1027 32.67 39.50 48.82
CA ASP A 1027 31.88 40.37 49.69
C ASP A 1027 32.26 41.85 49.49
N GLU A 1028 31.28 42.75 49.59
CA GLU A 1028 31.42 44.20 49.40
C GLU A 1028 31.95 44.94 50.64
N GLU A 1029 32.06 44.26 51.80
CA GLU A 1029 32.52 44.83 53.08
C GLU A 1029 34.00 45.27 53.08
N ASP A 1030 34.41 45.97 54.15
CA ASP A 1030 35.72 46.63 54.31
C ASP A 1030 36.94 45.70 54.09
N ASN A 1031 36.79 44.37 54.21
CA ASN A 1031 37.84 43.37 54.01
C ASN A 1031 37.80 42.57 52.68
N LYS A 1032 36.83 42.81 51.78
CA LYS A 1032 36.75 42.21 50.42
C LYS A 1032 37.14 40.72 50.33
N GLU A 1033 36.63 39.91 51.23
CA GLU A 1033 37.03 38.51 51.34
C GLU A 1033 36.48 37.68 50.17
N LEU A 1034 37.27 36.70 49.73
CA LEU A 1034 36.93 35.81 48.62
C LEU A 1034 36.33 34.51 49.16
N GLY A 1035 35.17 34.12 48.64
CA GLY A 1035 34.55 32.83 48.88
C GLY A 1035 34.67 31.92 47.66
N LEU A 1036 34.81 30.62 47.90
CA LEU A 1036 34.81 29.58 46.89
C LEU A 1036 33.74 28.56 47.27
N SER A 1037 32.88 28.23 46.30
CA SER A 1037 31.92 27.15 46.44
C SER A 1037 32.01 26.19 45.26
N GLY A 1038 31.78 24.91 45.54
CA GLY A 1038 31.82 23.83 44.58
C GLY A 1038 30.75 22.79 44.91
N GLU A 1039 30.06 22.31 43.89
CA GLU A 1039 29.02 21.30 43.98
C GLU A 1039 29.29 20.21 42.94
N VAL A 1040 29.19 18.95 43.35
CA VAL A 1040 29.37 17.77 42.51
C VAL A 1040 28.15 16.87 42.66
N THR A 1041 27.42 16.66 41.57
CA THR A 1041 26.30 15.72 41.50
C THR A 1041 26.70 14.50 40.68
N TYR A 1042 26.46 13.31 41.24
CA TYR A 1042 26.63 12.02 40.62
C TYR A 1042 25.30 11.25 40.52
N ASN A 1043 24.89 10.96 39.29
CA ASN A 1043 23.65 10.24 38.95
C ASN A 1043 24.00 8.87 38.33
N PRO A 1044 24.22 7.80 39.12
CA PRO A 1044 24.58 6.48 38.59
C PRO A 1044 23.44 5.77 37.86
N SER A 1045 22.18 6.12 38.12
CA SER A 1045 20.97 5.50 37.53
C SER A 1045 19.81 6.50 37.52
N ASP A 1046 18.66 6.11 36.95
CA ASP A 1046 17.43 6.91 37.01
C ASP A 1046 16.86 7.01 38.44
N TYR A 1047 17.34 6.18 39.37
CA TYR A 1047 16.79 6.07 40.72
C TYR A 1047 17.60 6.79 41.79
N PHE A 1048 18.91 6.98 41.59
CA PHE A 1048 19.82 7.50 42.61
C PHE A 1048 20.51 8.78 42.13
N SER A 1049 20.55 9.78 43.00
CA SER A 1049 21.31 11.01 42.83
C SER A 1049 22.08 11.33 44.11
N PHE A 1050 23.37 11.61 43.99
CA PHE A 1050 24.24 11.97 45.09
C PHE A 1050 24.85 13.34 44.83
N ASN A 1051 24.66 14.27 45.76
CA ASN A 1051 25.17 15.62 45.66
C ASN A 1051 26.12 15.88 46.83
N LEU A 1052 27.31 16.40 46.52
CA LEU A 1052 28.30 16.85 47.50
C LEU A 1052 28.63 18.31 47.22
N MET A 1053 28.41 19.16 48.20
CA MET A 1053 28.62 20.61 48.12
C MET A 1053 29.58 21.07 49.21
N HIS A 1054 30.45 22.00 48.86
CA HIS A 1054 31.31 22.75 49.76
C HIS A 1054 31.14 24.24 49.46
N ASP A 1055 30.89 25.05 50.49
CA ASP A 1055 30.86 26.50 50.39
C ASP A 1055 31.74 27.09 51.49
N SER A 1056 32.84 27.74 51.11
CA SER A 1056 33.78 28.32 52.08
C SER A 1056 33.20 29.50 52.85
N LYS A 1057 32.13 30.13 52.35
CA LYS A 1057 31.40 31.20 53.02
C LYS A 1057 29.91 31.04 52.77
N SER A 1058 29.23 30.17 53.50
CA SER A 1058 27.80 29.94 53.30
C SER A 1058 26.96 31.18 53.66
N LEU A 1059 25.93 31.47 52.85
CA LEU A 1059 24.88 32.44 53.18
C LEU A 1059 23.78 31.82 54.08
N SER A 1060 23.77 30.49 54.23
CA SER A 1060 22.75 29.71 54.94
C SER A 1060 23.04 29.57 56.45
N VAL A 1061 23.66 30.58 57.05
CA VAL A 1061 23.98 30.62 58.49
C VAL A 1061 22.70 30.81 59.31
N PRO A 1062 22.55 30.16 60.49
CA PRO A 1062 21.42 30.43 61.37
C PRO A 1062 21.22 31.93 61.63
N LEU A 1063 19.98 32.41 61.49
CA LEU A 1063 19.64 33.84 61.50
C LEU A 1063 20.25 34.61 62.68
N GLN A 1064 20.19 34.03 63.88
CA GLN A 1064 20.69 34.64 65.11
C GLN A 1064 22.22 34.71 65.17
N ALA A 1065 22.92 33.64 64.75
CA ALA A 1065 24.38 33.65 64.63
C ALA A 1065 24.83 34.69 63.60
N LYS A 1066 24.10 34.78 62.49
CA LYS A 1066 24.38 35.74 61.43
C LYS A 1066 24.22 37.19 61.87
N ALA A 1067 23.16 37.53 62.62
CA ALA A 1067 22.96 38.88 63.14
C ALA A 1067 24.10 39.37 64.07
N LEU A 1068 24.94 38.45 64.56
CA LEU A 1068 26.13 38.72 65.37
C LEU A 1068 27.43 38.79 64.52
N GLY A 1069 27.34 38.70 63.19
CA GLY A 1069 28.47 38.73 62.27
C GLY A 1069 29.26 37.42 62.22
N VAL A 1070 28.64 36.28 62.58
CA VAL A 1070 29.29 34.96 62.50
C VAL A 1070 29.20 34.44 61.07
N GLU A 1071 30.34 34.00 60.54
CA GLU A 1071 30.44 33.39 59.21
C GLU A 1071 30.54 31.88 59.33
N ALA A 1072 30.17 31.12 58.28
CA ALA A 1072 30.28 29.66 58.29
C ALA A 1072 30.86 29.11 56.98
N GLU A 1073 31.68 28.08 57.11
CA GLU A 1073 32.00 27.15 56.03
C GLU A 1073 31.03 25.96 56.08
N GLU A 1074 30.47 25.56 54.94
CA GLU A 1074 29.44 24.52 54.84
C GLU A 1074 29.91 23.34 53.99
N TYR A 1075 29.71 22.13 54.51
CA TYR A 1075 29.82 20.88 53.77
C TYR A 1075 28.47 20.18 53.78
N ARG A 1076 27.90 19.94 52.60
CA ARG A 1076 26.58 19.31 52.46
C ARG A 1076 26.67 18.07 51.59
N PHE A 1077 26.08 16.99 52.05
CA PHE A 1077 25.84 15.78 51.27
C PHE A 1077 24.33 15.53 51.19
N VAL A 1078 23.81 15.32 49.98
CA VAL A 1078 22.42 14.94 49.74
C VAL A 1078 22.38 13.66 48.92
N GLY A 1079 21.75 12.61 49.45
CA GLY A 1079 21.42 11.38 48.73
C GLY A 1079 19.93 11.32 48.45
N ILE A 1080 19.54 11.21 47.20
CA ILE A 1080 18.15 11.09 46.77
C ILE A 1080 17.95 9.72 46.15
N TYR A 1081 16.96 8.99 46.64
CA TYR A 1081 16.41 7.81 45.96
C TYR A 1081 14.99 8.11 45.48
N ARG A 1082 14.82 8.22 44.17
CA ARG A 1082 13.55 8.43 43.50
C ARG A 1082 13.13 7.14 42.83
N GLN A 1083 12.20 6.40 43.43
CA GLN A 1083 11.64 5.22 42.77
C GLN A 1083 10.82 5.62 41.55
N SER A 1084 9.98 6.65 41.68
CA SER A 1084 9.13 7.21 40.60
C SER A 1084 8.63 8.61 40.98
N GLU A 1085 7.77 9.24 40.18
CA GLU A 1085 6.98 10.43 40.54
C GLU A 1085 6.17 10.29 41.86
N SER A 1086 5.85 9.05 42.22
CA SER A 1086 4.97 8.72 43.35
C SER A 1086 5.73 8.55 44.67
N PHE A 1087 7.03 8.28 44.64
CA PHE A 1087 7.82 8.02 45.84
C PHE A 1087 9.25 8.52 45.69
N LEU A 1088 9.67 9.33 46.65
CA LEU A 1088 11.02 9.87 46.76
C LEU A 1088 11.45 9.84 48.23
N THR A 1089 12.70 9.50 48.48
CA THR A 1089 13.34 9.69 49.77
C THR A 1089 14.64 10.45 49.61
N GLN A 1090 14.90 11.34 50.57
CA GLN A 1090 16.07 12.20 50.59
C GLN A 1090 16.74 12.10 51.95
N VAL A 1091 18.05 11.88 51.94
CA VAL A 1091 18.92 11.93 53.11
C VAL A 1091 19.84 13.13 52.92
N THR A 1092 19.87 14.02 53.89
CA THR A 1092 20.73 15.21 53.88
C THR A 1092 21.66 15.15 55.10
N SER A 1093 22.93 15.47 54.92
CA SER A 1093 23.92 15.63 55.98
C SER A 1093 24.60 16.96 55.77
N ASN A 1094 24.51 17.89 56.72
CA ASN A 1094 25.21 19.17 56.67
C ASN A 1094 26.16 19.30 57.85
N LEU A 1095 27.36 19.80 57.59
CA LEU A 1095 28.34 20.22 58.59
C LEU A 1095 28.64 21.70 58.36
N TYR A 1096 28.37 22.53 59.36
CA TYR A 1096 28.77 23.93 59.39
C TYR A 1096 29.94 24.12 60.36
N GLN A 1097 30.98 24.82 59.93
CA GLN A 1097 32.08 25.27 60.76
C GLN A 1097 32.02 26.79 60.88
N LEU A 1098 31.63 27.29 62.04
CA LEU A 1098 31.39 28.72 62.28
C LEU A 1098 32.66 29.43 62.74
N SER A 1099 32.76 30.74 62.44
CA SER A 1099 33.92 31.57 62.78
C SER A 1099 34.13 31.78 64.28
N ASP A 1100 33.10 31.53 65.10
CA ASP A 1100 33.12 31.56 66.56
C ASP A 1100 33.64 30.26 67.20
N GLY A 1101 33.97 29.24 66.39
CA GLY A 1101 34.46 27.94 66.83
C GLY A 1101 33.38 26.88 67.04
N ASN A 1102 32.10 27.19 66.80
CA ASN A 1102 31.01 26.23 66.88
C ASN A 1102 30.93 25.36 65.61
N GLU A 1103 30.77 24.06 65.77
CA GLU A 1103 30.53 23.11 64.68
C GLU A 1103 29.10 22.57 64.79
N ILE A 1104 28.30 22.77 63.74
CA ILE A 1104 26.92 22.28 63.65
C ILE A 1104 26.88 21.10 62.69
N LEU A 1105 26.64 19.91 63.21
CA LEU A 1105 26.38 18.71 62.41
C LEU A 1105 24.88 18.45 62.40
N SER A 1106 24.28 18.34 61.22
CA SER A 1106 22.85 18.06 61.07
C SER A 1106 22.56 16.95 60.06
N TYR A 1107 21.56 16.15 60.36
CA TYR A 1107 21.05 15.10 59.49
C TYR A 1107 19.55 15.31 59.26
N GLY A 1108 19.15 15.27 58.00
CA GLY A 1108 17.76 15.30 57.56
C GLY A 1108 17.40 14.01 56.86
N LEU A 1109 16.19 13.51 57.10
CA LEU A 1109 15.59 12.39 56.40
C LEU A 1109 14.18 12.77 55.98
N ARG A 1110 13.89 12.70 54.69
CA ARG A 1110 12.55 12.93 54.15
C ARG A 1110 12.08 11.69 53.40
N PHE A 1111 10.87 11.23 53.72
CA PHE A 1111 10.12 10.28 52.91
C PHE A 1111 8.93 11.01 52.33
N ASP A 1112 8.73 10.95 51.02
CA ASP A 1112 7.66 11.65 50.32
C ASP A 1112 6.88 10.64 49.46
N LYS A 1113 5.59 10.47 49.74
CA LYS A 1113 4.71 9.55 49.03
C LYS A 1113 3.47 10.29 48.51
N ALA A 1114 3.22 10.17 47.21
CA ALA A 1114 1.96 10.59 46.61
C ALA A 1114 0.85 9.60 46.99
N LEU A 1115 -0.27 10.12 47.50
CA LEU A 1115 -1.47 9.34 47.82
C LEU A 1115 -2.45 9.33 46.64
N THR A 1116 -2.64 10.50 46.02
CA THR A 1116 -3.50 10.64 44.84
C THR A 1116 -2.86 11.58 43.83
N THR A 1117 -2.82 11.18 42.56
CA THR A 1117 -2.39 12.01 41.43
C THR A 1117 -3.54 12.10 40.45
N ARG A 1118 -4.28 13.21 40.48
CA ARG A 1118 -5.31 13.54 39.48
C ARG A 1118 -4.94 14.88 38.81
N ALA A 1119 -5.59 15.17 37.68
CA ALA A 1119 -5.29 16.35 36.87
C ALA A 1119 -5.31 17.67 37.67
N TYR A 1120 -6.34 17.85 38.50
CA TYR A 1120 -6.55 19.09 39.25
C TYR A 1120 -6.14 19.00 40.71
N TRP A 1121 -6.20 17.82 41.32
CA TRP A 1121 -5.91 17.62 42.73
C TRP A 1121 -4.83 16.57 42.92
N LYS A 1122 -3.75 16.95 43.59
CA LYS A 1122 -2.70 16.01 44.00
C LYS A 1122 -2.54 16.09 45.50
N THR A 1123 -2.40 14.92 46.13
CA THR A 1123 -2.17 14.83 47.57
C THR A 1123 -0.93 14.01 47.83
N ARG A 1124 -0.08 14.52 48.72
CA ARG A 1124 1.16 13.87 49.12
C ARG A 1124 1.25 13.90 50.64
N VAL A 1125 1.93 12.92 51.20
CA VAL A 1125 2.30 12.91 52.61
C VAL A 1125 3.80 12.71 52.68
N ALA A 1126 4.45 13.65 53.37
CA ALA A 1126 5.85 13.53 53.69
C ALA A 1126 6.06 13.29 55.19
N LEU A 1127 7.09 12.51 55.52
CA LEU A 1127 7.63 12.38 56.88
C LEU A 1127 9.03 13.00 56.85
N GLU A 1128 9.24 14.04 57.64
CA GLU A 1128 10.51 14.77 57.70
C GLU A 1128 11.09 14.63 59.11
N GLY A 1129 12.21 13.93 59.23
CA GLY A 1129 13.00 13.85 60.44
C GLY A 1129 14.24 14.72 60.32
N TYR A 1130 14.57 15.45 61.37
CA TYR A 1130 15.76 16.29 61.43
C TYR A 1130 16.42 16.15 62.81
N THR A 1131 17.74 16.07 62.82
CA THR A 1131 18.52 16.11 64.05
C THR A 1131 19.76 16.96 63.85
N SER A 1132 20.17 17.68 64.88
CA SER A 1132 21.43 18.41 64.87
C SER A 1132 22.13 18.34 66.21
N THR A 1133 23.46 18.44 66.16
CA THR A 1133 24.34 18.51 67.32
C THR A 1133 25.28 19.69 67.14
N ASN A 1134 25.40 20.51 68.17
CA ASN A 1134 26.30 21.66 68.20
C ASN A 1134 27.47 21.38 69.15
N SER A 1135 28.69 21.80 68.79
CA SER A 1135 29.87 21.59 69.64
C SER A 1135 29.94 22.55 70.83
N GLU A 1136 29.39 23.75 70.68
CA GLU A 1136 29.40 24.82 71.69
C GLU A 1136 27.97 25.27 72.04
N THR A 1137 27.68 25.37 73.34
CA THR A 1137 26.33 25.66 73.86
C THR A 1137 26.23 27.01 74.59
N GLU A 1138 27.36 27.58 75.05
CA GLU A 1138 27.40 28.86 75.78
C GLU A 1138 27.63 30.06 74.85
N LEU A 1139 26.81 30.18 73.79
CA LEU A 1139 26.92 31.25 72.78
C LEU A 1139 25.84 32.32 72.95
N ALA A 1140 26.03 33.47 72.29
CA ALA A 1140 25.11 34.60 72.33
C ALA A 1140 23.82 34.39 71.49
N TYR A 1141 23.71 33.26 70.81
CA TYR A 1141 22.56 32.85 69.99
C TYR A 1141 22.12 31.43 70.35
N TYR A 1142 20.94 31.03 69.85
CA TYR A 1142 20.38 29.70 70.07
C TYR A 1142 21.27 28.58 69.49
N SER A 1143 21.91 27.79 70.36
CA SER A 1143 22.80 26.67 70.02
C SER A 1143 22.58 25.48 70.99
N PRO A 1144 21.56 24.63 70.78
CA PRO A 1144 21.28 23.48 71.65
C PRO A 1144 22.31 22.35 71.46
N GLU A 1145 22.73 21.66 72.52
CA GLU A 1145 23.72 20.56 72.39
C GLU A 1145 23.24 19.44 71.46
N GLU A 1146 21.98 19.00 71.64
CA GLU A 1146 21.31 18.04 70.77
C GLU A 1146 19.89 18.52 70.48
N PHE A 1147 19.50 18.44 69.22
CA PHE A 1147 18.19 18.82 68.72
C PHE A 1147 17.62 17.69 67.87
N TYR A 1148 16.33 17.43 68.03
CA TYR A 1148 15.58 16.49 67.22
C TYR A 1148 14.22 17.08 66.89
N SER A 1149 13.78 16.96 65.64
CA SER A 1149 12.42 17.25 65.23
C SER A 1149 11.92 16.21 64.23
N ILE A 1150 10.62 15.97 64.27
CA ILE A 1150 9.94 15.13 63.29
C ILE A 1150 8.60 15.77 62.93
N TYR A 1151 8.34 15.89 61.63
CA TYR A 1151 7.10 16.40 61.06
C TYR A 1151 6.43 15.34 60.21
N LEU A 1152 5.12 15.24 60.36
CA LEU A 1152 4.22 14.69 59.36
C LEU A 1152 3.66 15.86 58.54
N VAL A 1153 3.84 15.82 57.23
CA VAL A 1153 3.53 16.92 56.31
C VAL A 1153 2.59 16.44 55.21
N PRO A 1154 1.27 16.41 55.45
CA PRO A 1154 0.30 16.40 54.36
C PRO A 1154 0.45 17.64 53.48
N MET A 1155 0.40 17.42 52.17
CA MET A 1155 0.44 18.44 51.13
C MET A 1155 -0.70 18.22 50.15
N VAL A 1156 -1.37 19.32 49.79
CA VAL A 1156 -2.41 19.33 48.75
C VAL A 1156 -2.01 20.34 47.69
N GLU A 1157 -1.97 19.91 46.44
CA GLU A 1157 -1.80 20.74 45.26
C GLU A 1157 -3.12 20.84 44.50
N HIS A 1158 -3.52 22.06 44.15
CA HIS A 1158 -4.69 22.33 43.32
C HIS A 1158 -4.30 23.14 42.08
N VAL A 1159 -4.57 22.58 40.91
CA VAL A 1159 -4.38 23.27 39.62
C VAL A 1159 -5.68 24.01 39.29
N TRP A 1160 -5.69 25.33 39.44
CA TRP A 1160 -6.88 26.15 39.15
C TRP A 1160 -7.15 26.32 37.67
N TYR A 1161 -6.08 26.45 36.91
CA TYR A 1161 -6.12 26.74 35.49
C TYR A 1161 -4.87 26.19 34.84
N ARG A 1162 -5.02 25.55 33.68
CA ARG A 1162 -3.93 25.13 32.83
C ARG A 1162 -4.41 25.22 31.38
N ARG A 1163 -3.69 25.99 30.56
CA ARG A 1163 -3.93 26.08 29.12
C ARG A 1163 -2.59 26.29 28.43
N TYR A 1164 -2.14 25.26 27.71
CA TYR A 1164 -0.83 25.21 27.06
C TYR A 1164 0.32 25.64 28.01
N GLU A 1165 0.98 26.77 27.73
CA GLU A 1165 2.11 27.28 28.52
C GLU A 1165 1.69 28.06 29.78
N SER A 1166 0.41 28.40 29.92
CA SER A 1166 -0.09 29.18 31.05
C SER A 1166 -0.74 28.29 32.11
N ALA A 1167 -0.37 28.46 33.38
CA ALA A 1167 -0.95 27.70 34.49
C ALA A 1167 -0.96 28.50 35.80
N MET A 1168 -1.94 28.20 36.66
CA MET A 1168 -2.00 28.66 38.04
C MET A 1168 -2.18 27.46 38.96
N VAL A 1169 -1.21 27.24 39.85
CA VAL A 1169 -1.17 26.11 40.77
C VAL A 1169 -0.98 26.60 42.18
N ASP A 1170 -1.85 26.15 43.09
CA ASP A 1170 -1.73 26.40 44.52
C ASP A 1170 -1.20 25.15 45.23
N ARG A 1171 -0.34 25.32 46.23
CA ARG A 1171 0.10 24.24 47.12
C ARG A 1171 -0.08 24.65 48.57
N LEU A 1172 -0.64 23.75 49.37
CA LEU A 1172 -0.78 23.92 50.81
C LEU A 1172 -0.07 22.77 51.52
N TYR A 1173 0.89 23.11 52.37
CA TYR A 1173 1.60 22.18 53.24
C TYR A 1173 1.20 22.45 54.68
N VAL A 1174 0.89 21.40 55.43
CA VAL A 1174 0.59 21.49 56.86
C VAL A 1174 1.51 20.54 57.59
N GLY A 1175 2.60 21.05 58.17
CA GLY A 1175 3.50 20.27 58.99
C GLY A 1175 3.02 20.22 60.42
N ILE A 1176 2.85 19.02 60.97
CA ILE A 1176 2.54 18.81 62.40
C ILE A 1176 3.56 17.85 62.94
N GLY A 1177 4.16 18.21 64.07
CA GLY A 1177 5.32 17.48 64.54
C GLY A 1177 5.59 17.65 66.01
N THR A 1178 6.71 17.08 66.41
CA THR A 1178 7.29 17.31 67.72
C THR A 1178 8.77 17.62 67.61
N GLN A 1179 9.26 18.36 68.58
CA GLN A 1179 10.65 18.71 68.72
C GLN A 1179 11.09 18.47 70.17
N LYS A 1180 12.33 18.03 70.31
CA LYS A 1180 12.99 17.81 71.58
C LYS A 1180 14.40 18.36 71.52
N GLU A 1181 14.75 19.09 72.57
CA GLU A 1181 16.10 19.57 72.85
C GLU A 1181 16.64 18.84 74.08
N LYS A 1182 17.96 18.68 74.18
CA LYS A 1182 18.61 18.17 75.39
C LYS A 1182 18.26 19.07 76.59
N ASP A 1183 17.99 18.46 77.73
CA ASP A 1183 17.57 19.12 78.98
C ASP A 1183 16.19 19.83 78.97
N PHE A 1184 15.44 19.78 77.85
CA PHE A 1184 14.08 20.30 77.77
C PHE A 1184 13.04 19.20 77.48
N SER A 1185 11.79 19.46 77.85
CA SER A 1185 10.67 18.57 77.54
C SER A 1185 10.32 18.63 76.05
N GLU A 1186 9.99 17.48 75.48
CA GLU A 1186 9.41 17.37 74.14
C GLU A 1186 8.15 18.24 73.99
N LYS A 1187 8.06 18.99 72.89
CA LYS A 1187 6.95 19.91 72.59
C LYS A 1187 6.39 19.70 71.20
N GLY A 1188 5.10 20.02 71.04
CA GLY A 1188 4.44 20.06 69.73
C GLY A 1188 4.82 21.31 68.96
N ILE A 1189 5.08 21.13 67.66
CA ILE A 1189 5.44 22.18 66.68
C ILE A 1189 4.55 22.02 65.46
N TRP A 1190 4.37 23.10 64.70
CA TRP A 1190 3.60 23.04 63.47
C TRP A 1190 4.01 24.15 62.50
N TYR A 1191 3.70 23.96 61.22
CA TYR A 1191 3.76 25.01 60.23
C TYR A 1191 2.68 24.86 59.17
N ILE A 1192 2.30 25.98 58.57
CA ILE A 1192 1.41 26.06 57.41
C ILE A 1192 2.12 26.89 56.36
N GLN A 1193 2.37 26.28 55.21
CA GLN A 1193 2.97 26.92 54.06
C GLN A 1193 2.00 26.90 52.89
N TYR A 1194 1.81 28.06 52.25
CA TYR A 1194 0.98 28.21 51.08
C TYR A 1194 1.79 28.82 49.94
N GLU A 1195 1.79 28.15 48.79
CA GLU A 1195 2.49 28.57 47.57
C GLU A 1195 1.51 28.79 46.43
N GLN A 1196 1.81 29.76 45.57
CA GLN A 1196 1.15 29.99 44.30
C GLN A 1196 2.20 30.04 43.18
N ASP A 1197 2.16 29.08 42.26
CA ASP A 1197 2.96 29.01 41.03
C ASP A 1197 2.12 29.54 39.86
N TYR A 1198 2.51 30.72 39.35
CA TYR A 1198 1.93 31.38 38.20
C TYR A 1198 2.87 31.27 37.00
N ARG A 1199 2.51 30.45 36.02
CA ARG A 1199 3.18 30.37 34.72
C ARG A 1199 2.38 31.19 33.73
N ILE A 1200 2.93 32.32 33.27
CA ILE A 1200 2.25 33.21 32.33
C ILE A 1200 2.53 32.77 30.90
N SER A 1201 3.78 32.39 30.61
CA SER A 1201 4.22 31.84 29.33
C SER A 1201 5.39 30.87 29.54
N ASP A 1202 5.87 30.27 28.45
CA ASP A 1202 7.11 29.47 28.40
C ASP A 1202 8.38 30.24 28.82
N THR A 1203 8.30 31.56 28.93
CA THR A 1203 9.43 32.44 29.25
C THR A 1203 9.23 33.26 30.52
N LEU A 1204 8.08 33.19 31.21
CA LEU A 1204 7.81 34.01 32.39
C LEU A 1204 6.99 33.25 33.44
N ALA A 1205 7.56 33.11 34.63
CA ALA A 1205 6.93 32.46 35.78
C ALA A 1205 7.18 33.21 37.10
N PHE A 1206 6.21 33.14 38.01
CA PHE A 1206 6.27 33.68 39.37
C PHE A 1206 5.88 32.60 40.38
N LEU A 1207 6.67 32.41 41.41
CA LEU A 1207 6.33 31.60 42.58
C LEU A 1207 6.24 32.53 43.79
N ILE A 1208 5.10 32.53 44.47
CA ILE A 1208 4.87 33.32 45.67
C ILE A 1208 4.55 32.36 46.80
N GLY A 1209 5.21 32.50 47.95
CA GLY A 1209 4.95 31.65 49.10
C GLY A 1209 4.89 32.41 50.41
N VAL A 1210 4.03 31.93 51.31
CA VAL A 1210 3.92 32.41 52.68
C VAL A 1210 3.95 31.21 53.62
N ASN A 1211 4.78 31.27 54.65
CA ASN A 1211 4.89 30.22 55.66
C ASN A 1211 4.74 30.81 57.07
N PHE A 1212 3.84 30.20 57.83
CA PHE A 1212 3.59 30.50 59.24
C PHE A 1212 3.96 29.26 60.05
N SER A 1213 4.92 29.36 60.94
CA SER A 1213 5.34 28.24 61.76
C SER A 1213 5.45 28.62 63.22
N LYS A 1214 5.25 27.63 64.09
CA LYS A 1214 5.42 27.73 65.52
C LYS A 1214 6.43 26.68 65.95
N LYS A 1215 7.62 27.16 66.32
CA LYS A 1215 8.72 26.33 66.79
C LYS A 1215 8.91 26.54 68.29
N ASN A 1216 9.66 25.65 68.93
CA ASN A 1216 10.11 25.82 70.30
C ASN A 1216 11.61 26.12 70.25
N TYR A 1217 12.12 27.00 71.09
CA TYR A 1217 13.55 27.20 71.27
C TYR A 1217 13.80 27.43 72.75
N SER A 1218 14.70 26.66 73.38
CA SER A 1218 15.05 26.80 74.81
C SER A 1218 13.84 26.72 75.75
N GLY A 1219 12.83 25.93 75.36
CA GLY A 1219 11.60 25.78 76.14
C GLY A 1219 10.58 26.93 76.02
N GLU A 1220 10.76 27.89 75.11
CA GLU A 1220 9.77 28.92 74.77
C GLU A 1220 9.27 28.78 73.33
N TYR A 1221 8.03 29.19 73.08
CA TYR A 1221 7.46 29.16 71.73
C TYR A 1221 7.85 30.40 70.95
N THR A 1222 8.30 30.20 69.71
CA THR A 1222 8.66 31.26 68.75
C THR A 1222 7.75 31.14 67.54
N ASP A 1223 7.06 32.24 67.22
CA ASP A 1223 6.22 32.32 66.02
C ASP A 1223 7.08 32.89 64.88
N ILE A 1224 7.14 32.17 63.75
CA ILE A 1224 7.95 32.54 62.58
C ILE A 1224 7.00 32.77 61.39
N THR A 1225 7.11 33.94 60.76
CA THR A 1225 6.40 34.27 59.52
C THR A 1225 7.41 34.55 58.42
N SER A 1226 7.30 33.86 57.30
CA SER A 1226 8.17 34.07 56.13
C SER A 1226 7.36 34.28 54.86
N PHE A 1227 7.83 35.19 54.02
CA PHE A 1227 7.32 35.47 52.69
C PHE A 1227 8.46 35.28 51.70
N TYR A 1228 8.21 34.64 50.57
CA TYR A 1228 9.17 34.57 49.46
C TYR A 1228 8.50 34.73 48.11
N LEU A 1229 9.29 35.25 47.17
CA LEU A 1229 8.93 35.49 45.79
C LEU A 1229 10.12 35.06 44.91
N THR A 1230 9.85 34.19 43.96
CA THR A 1230 10.79 33.84 42.88
C THR A 1230 10.17 34.27 41.56
N LEU A 1231 10.90 35.05 40.78
CA LEU A 1231 10.55 35.45 39.42
C LEU A 1231 11.59 34.87 38.46
N THR A 1232 11.14 34.13 37.45
CA THR A 1232 12.01 33.60 36.38
C THR A 1232 11.57 34.17 35.03
N LYS A 1233 12.52 34.75 34.28
CA LYS A 1233 12.31 35.29 32.93
C LYS A 1233 13.39 34.78 31.98
N ASN A 1234 12.98 34.11 30.90
CA ASN A 1234 13.86 33.75 29.78
C ASN A 1234 13.75 34.82 28.67
N PHE A 1235 14.89 35.27 28.11
CA PHE A 1235 14.94 36.33 27.10
C PHE A 1235 16.12 36.25 26.12
#